data_AF-A0AAV3JH24-F1
#
_entry.id   AF-A0AAV3JH24-F1
#
_cell.length_a   1.000
_cell.length_b   1.000
_cell.length_c   1.000
_cell.angle_alpha   90.00
_cell.angle_beta   90.00
_cell.angle_gamma   90.00
#
_symmetry.space_group_name_H-M   'P 1'
#
loop_
_entity.id
_entity.type
_entity.pdbx_description
1 polymer ?
#
loop_
_entity_poly.entity_id
_entity_poly.type
_entity_poly.pdbx_seq_one_letter_code
_entity_poly.pdbx_strand_id
1 'polypeptide(L)'
;MTEEKQDLRSRVVRKRQIKASVHRHNQSSARKAQKAAKGEFQIATKELKEAREAYQKAQTDFRAGIIDDEALQKAKNRLKQAQNKYKDAKKVKKKVRKTNLTLSQKARQTGRRITKRTGQEILEMGLEQDDTLSDLVRTKHQIRQTRVMAKQAGRATGKSVKLTYRGAKGTVKLGAKGTKYAYRQTRKGSVKATQASLRAASKTAQTLVATSKALVSAITPIIANPITWVVAGVISLLLLIVILVSSVFSSNVVQQNEFTLNQSWLHISQMDRKKSSDKVDYYTDIDSILLYMNYRYGGEWEPDAKWDDGFGGKVTGALGFNHFSDALDDIWKEENSDITNLKTMAELYTNGKKWIKFSKDDLEEYKEILDSQVETGKYLAYQELSNPFYSSNDDKADSEYLTVTKRYGYTDKDTIDPTTTLQAKASQKLYAVMDGKVTVTKKDLKGEKTKTTNLIIEGKEARFIYYDISNSRVRTGDRVETGQELATVSGSTQKIAYAKRYGEVDDKDATWLKKIRDREVSYGYTIQTKMNKKEVWVLTNPGFYFPFVKYAETTIVTQTPSEMSGRAKQFYDLVKKYLPQATDNGIAAIVGCFGVESGINPKRAEGDYLSPPVGASDSSWDDESWLTLGGPAIYGGGYPNILHRGLGLGQWTDTSDGANRNTLLREFAKKEGQKWYSLELQVKFMLEGDNPYYINTFKRVATNNGDVDSLTAEFLAKWEGVPGNKLAQRQAIAKQALMWFKQPTHSGGASTLQSSWNFPKEYASKLKSYPSAATVSRSLNGNTYPIGQCTWYVYNRLSEAGAPAINWLGNGQDWVRNLVAKGWTFSNKPVAGAVCSTAGGFDYTMPTYGHVSYVEHVNEDGTFLVSECNVMGIQNQIHWAVKLNQSYYTFAIPPK
;
A
#
# COMPACT_ATOMS: atom_id res chain seq x y z
N MET A 1 -4.21 -31.80 36.74
CA MET A 1 -3.77 -31.10 35.50
C MET A 1 -5.02 -30.59 34.80
N THR A 2 -5.15 -29.29 34.56
CA THR A 2 -6.39 -28.67 34.03
C THR A 2 -6.70 -29.14 32.60
N GLU A 3 -7.99 -29.28 32.24
CA GLU A 3 -8.45 -29.73 30.91
C GLU A 3 -7.81 -28.93 29.76
N GLU A 4 -7.54 -27.66 29.98
CA GLU A 4 -6.93 -26.73 29.01
C GLU A 4 -5.45 -27.04 28.73
N LYS A 5 -4.67 -27.41 29.76
CA LYS A 5 -3.27 -27.87 29.60
C LYS A 5 -3.21 -29.24 28.91
N GLN A 6 -4.24 -30.08 29.08
CA GLN A 6 -4.36 -31.39 28.44
C GLN A 6 -4.71 -31.26 26.93
N ASP A 7 -5.56 -30.29 26.55
CA ASP A 7 -5.89 -29.99 25.14
C ASP A 7 -4.69 -29.40 24.37
N LEU A 8 -3.95 -28.46 24.97
CA LEU A 8 -2.73 -27.88 24.38
C LEU A 8 -1.64 -28.92 24.09
N ARG A 9 -1.34 -29.81 25.05
CA ARG A 9 -0.41 -30.94 24.83
C ARG A 9 -0.89 -31.87 23.72
N SER A 10 -2.20 -32.17 23.66
CA SER A 10 -2.76 -33.05 22.62
C SER A 10 -2.62 -32.47 21.20
N ARG A 11 -2.78 -31.14 21.04
CA ARG A 11 -2.65 -30.43 19.75
C ARG A 11 -1.21 -30.37 19.27
N VAL A 12 -0.25 -30.17 20.17
CA VAL A 12 1.19 -30.16 19.83
C VAL A 12 1.67 -31.54 19.40
N VAL A 13 1.29 -32.59 20.13
CA VAL A 13 1.61 -33.98 19.79
C VAL A 13 1.02 -34.35 18.42
N ARG A 14 -0.23 -33.97 18.17
CA ARG A 14 -0.91 -34.18 16.88
C ARG A 14 -0.21 -33.48 15.72
N LYS A 15 0.21 -32.23 15.88
CA LYS A 15 0.97 -31.49 14.84
C LYS A 15 2.32 -32.17 14.54
N ARG A 16 3.04 -32.64 15.57
CA ARG A 16 4.29 -33.39 15.41
C ARG A 16 4.08 -34.71 14.66
N GLN A 17 3.04 -35.48 14.99
CA GLN A 17 2.71 -36.74 14.30
C GLN A 17 2.37 -36.53 12.82
N ILE A 18 1.62 -35.47 12.48
CA ILE A 18 1.33 -35.12 11.08
C ILE A 18 2.63 -34.75 10.34
N LYS A 19 3.52 -33.98 10.95
CA LYS A 19 4.80 -33.58 10.33
C LYS A 19 5.71 -34.78 10.09
N ALA A 20 5.82 -35.68 11.07
CA ALA A 20 6.59 -36.91 10.95
C ALA A 20 6.01 -37.85 9.88
N SER A 21 4.68 -38.00 9.82
CA SER A 21 4.01 -38.82 8.79
C SER A 21 4.22 -38.26 7.38
N VAL A 22 4.11 -36.94 7.17
CA VAL A 22 4.43 -36.32 5.88
C VAL A 22 5.89 -36.51 5.51
N HIS A 23 6.81 -36.36 6.46
CA HIS A 23 8.24 -36.54 6.20
C HIS A 23 8.56 -37.99 5.78
N ARG A 24 8.00 -39.00 6.47
CA ARG A 24 8.15 -40.42 6.08
C ARG A 24 7.63 -40.70 4.67
N HIS A 25 6.49 -40.13 4.28
CA HIS A 25 5.96 -40.31 2.92
C HIS A 25 6.85 -39.65 1.86
N ASN A 26 7.45 -38.50 2.17
CA ASN A 26 8.33 -37.75 1.27
C ASN A 26 9.69 -38.43 1.03
N GLN A 27 10.06 -39.44 1.84
CA GLN A 27 11.25 -40.26 1.60
C GLN A 27 11.06 -41.31 0.48
N SER A 28 9.85 -41.39 -0.10
CA SER A 28 9.52 -42.33 -1.16
C SER A 28 9.11 -41.61 -2.45
N SER A 29 9.21 -42.30 -3.59
CA SER A 29 8.86 -41.71 -4.89
C SER A 29 7.43 -41.17 -4.93
N ALA A 30 7.19 -40.09 -5.68
CA ALA A 30 5.95 -39.33 -5.63
C ALA A 30 4.66 -40.15 -5.79
N ARG A 31 4.67 -41.16 -6.67
CA ARG A 31 3.54 -42.06 -6.88
C ARG A 31 3.34 -43.02 -5.70
N LYS A 32 4.43 -43.50 -5.09
CA LYS A 32 4.41 -44.39 -3.91
C LYS A 32 3.96 -43.61 -2.67
N ALA A 33 4.48 -42.41 -2.45
CA ALA A 33 4.09 -41.48 -1.40
C ALA A 33 2.59 -41.12 -1.46
N GLN A 34 2.09 -40.72 -2.64
CA GLN A 34 0.66 -40.41 -2.81
C GLN A 34 -0.25 -41.63 -2.62
N LYS A 35 0.17 -42.82 -3.08
CA LYS A 35 -0.61 -44.07 -2.94
C LYS A 35 -0.67 -44.50 -1.47
N ALA A 36 0.44 -44.45 -0.74
CA ALA A 36 0.52 -44.78 0.68
C ALA A 36 -0.36 -43.83 1.52
N ALA A 37 -0.21 -42.52 1.37
CA ALA A 37 -1.02 -41.53 2.10
C ALA A 37 -2.52 -41.61 1.72
N LYS A 38 -2.85 -42.03 0.49
CA LYS A 38 -4.25 -42.30 0.09
C LYS A 38 -4.81 -43.55 0.76
N GLY A 39 -4.00 -44.61 0.89
CA GLY A 39 -4.36 -45.84 1.60
C GLY A 39 -4.66 -45.57 3.09
N GLU A 40 -3.77 -44.85 3.77
CA GLU A 40 -3.96 -44.44 5.17
C GLU A 40 -5.27 -43.63 5.36
N PHE A 41 -5.56 -42.71 4.44
CA PHE A 41 -6.82 -41.96 4.47
C PHE A 41 -8.06 -42.84 4.24
N GLN A 42 -7.97 -43.86 3.39
CA GLN A 42 -9.08 -44.78 3.13
C GLN A 42 -9.35 -45.68 4.34
N ILE A 43 -8.30 -46.20 4.97
CA ILE A 43 -8.40 -46.97 6.21
C ILE A 43 -9.04 -46.11 7.31
N ALA A 44 -8.55 -44.89 7.54
CA ALA A 44 -9.13 -43.99 8.54
C ALA A 44 -10.57 -43.56 8.22
N THR A 45 -10.96 -43.52 6.94
CA THR A 45 -12.36 -43.27 6.53
C THR A 45 -13.26 -44.46 6.84
N LYS A 46 -12.76 -45.69 6.64
CA LYS A 46 -13.48 -46.93 6.98
C LYS A 46 -13.64 -47.06 8.49
N GLU A 47 -12.56 -46.86 9.25
CA GLU A 47 -12.59 -46.85 10.73
C GLU A 47 -13.58 -45.82 11.28
N LEU A 48 -13.63 -44.61 10.69
CA LEU A 48 -14.60 -43.58 11.10
C LEU A 48 -16.04 -44.00 10.81
N LYS A 49 -16.29 -44.67 9.69
CA LYS A 49 -17.62 -45.15 9.34
C LYS A 49 -18.07 -46.23 10.32
N GLU A 50 -17.23 -47.24 10.54
CA GLU A 50 -17.51 -48.35 11.47
C GLU A 50 -17.70 -47.86 12.90
N ALA A 51 -16.84 -46.94 13.39
CA ALA A 51 -16.99 -46.37 14.72
C ALA A 51 -18.26 -45.52 14.87
N ARG A 52 -18.73 -44.89 13.79
CA ARG A 52 -19.97 -44.11 13.79
C ARG A 52 -21.20 -45.02 13.81
N GLU A 53 -21.19 -46.08 13.02
CA GLU A 53 -22.26 -47.09 13.00
C GLU A 53 -22.33 -47.82 14.34
N ALA A 54 -21.19 -48.23 14.91
CA ALA A 54 -21.11 -48.83 16.23
C ALA A 54 -21.62 -47.89 17.34
N TYR A 55 -21.30 -46.60 17.27
CA TYR A 55 -21.84 -45.62 18.23
C TYR A 55 -23.35 -45.40 18.07
N GLN A 56 -23.85 -45.38 16.83
CA GLN A 56 -25.30 -45.25 16.58
C GLN A 56 -26.06 -46.47 17.09
N LYS A 57 -25.52 -47.68 16.87
CA LYS A 57 -26.08 -48.92 17.43
C LYS A 57 -26.01 -48.93 18.95
N ALA A 58 -24.89 -48.51 19.54
CA ALA A 58 -24.78 -48.38 20.99
C ALA A 58 -25.81 -47.39 21.57
N GLN A 59 -26.07 -46.27 20.89
CA GLN A 59 -27.12 -45.32 21.30
C GLN A 59 -28.53 -45.94 21.26
N THR A 60 -28.84 -46.76 20.25
CA THR A 60 -30.15 -47.43 20.18
C THR A 60 -30.27 -48.54 21.21
N ASP A 61 -29.22 -49.35 21.37
CA ASP A 61 -29.20 -50.48 22.30
C ASP A 61 -29.25 -49.98 23.76
N PHE A 62 -28.57 -48.86 24.08
CA PHE A 62 -28.65 -48.23 25.40
C PHE A 62 -30.06 -47.72 25.71
N ARG A 63 -30.72 -47.09 24.73
CA ARG A 63 -32.12 -46.62 24.88
C ARG A 63 -33.12 -47.77 25.03
N ALA A 64 -32.79 -48.95 24.50
CA ALA A 64 -33.58 -50.16 24.63
C ALA A 64 -33.24 -50.97 25.89
N GLY A 65 -32.31 -50.50 26.74
CA GLY A 65 -31.86 -51.20 27.95
C GLY A 65 -30.98 -52.44 27.69
N ILE A 66 -30.47 -52.60 26.46
CA ILE A 66 -29.70 -53.77 26.01
C ILE A 66 -28.21 -53.66 26.40
N ILE A 67 -27.68 -52.45 26.56
CA ILE A 67 -26.30 -52.19 27.01
C ILE A 67 -26.25 -51.13 28.10
N ASP A 68 -25.18 -51.10 28.88
CA ASP A 68 -24.94 -50.10 29.94
C ASP A 68 -24.28 -48.80 29.42
N ASP A 69 -24.20 -47.80 30.30
CA ASP A 69 -23.64 -46.47 29.96
C ASP A 69 -22.13 -46.54 29.68
N GLU A 70 -21.43 -47.48 30.33
CA GLU A 70 -20.00 -47.67 30.10
C GLU A 70 -19.73 -48.16 28.66
N ALA A 71 -20.52 -49.11 28.16
CA ALA A 71 -20.46 -49.58 26.78
C ALA A 71 -20.77 -48.46 25.78
N LEU A 72 -21.74 -47.59 26.07
CA LEU A 72 -22.06 -46.41 25.25
C LEU A 72 -20.91 -45.41 25.21
N GLN A 73 -20.30 -45.13 26.36
CA GLN A 73 -19.19 -44.18 26.46
C GLN A 73 -17.92 -44.70 25.77
N LYS A 74 -17.68 -46.02 25.83
CA LYS A 74 -16.61 -46.69 25.09
C LYS A 74 -16.79 -46.55 23.57
N ALA A 75 -18.02 -46.70 23.08
CA ALA A 75 -18.34 -46.47 21.66
C ALA A 75 -18.15 -44.99 21.26
N LYS A 76 -18.52 -44.04 22.13
CA LYS A 76 -18.31 -42.59 21.92
C LYS A 76 -16.83 -42.23 21.82
N ASN A 77 -16.00 -42.79 22.71
CA ASN A 77 -14.55 -42.57 22.72
C ASN A 77 -13.87 -43.15 21.48
N ARG A 78 -14.28 -44.35 21.04
CA ARG A 78 -13.82 -44.94 19.76
C ARG A 78 -14.17 -44.06 18.56
N LEU A 79 -15.37 -43.47 18.54
CA LEU A 79 -15.76 -42.51 17.50
C LEU A 79 -14.88 -41.25 17.52
N LYS A 80 -14.60 -40.68 18.69
CA LYS A 80 -13.73 -39.49 18.82
C LYS A 80 -12.29 -39.79 18.35
N GLN A 81 -11.76 -40.96 18.66
CA GLN A 81 -10.44 -41.40 18.18
C GLN A 81 -10.41 -41.57 16.65
N ALA A 82 -11.42 -42.25 16.08
CA ALA A 82 -11.53 -42.44 14.63
C ALA A 82 -11.69 -41.10 13.87
N GLN A 83 -12.43 -40.14 14.44
CA GLN A 83 -12.55 -38.78 13.88
C GLN A 83 -11.22 -38.04 13.84
N ASN A 84 -10.39 -38.19 14.88
CA ASN A 84 -9.07 -37.58 14.92
C ASN A 84 -8.12 -38.20 13.90
N LYS A 85 -8.06 -39.54 13.83
CA LYS A 85 -7.28 -40.26 12.80
C LYS A 85 -7.69 -39.86 11.38
N TYR A 86 -8.99 -39.76 11.11
CA TYR A 86 -9.50 -39.30 9.81
C TYR A 86 -9.00 -37.89 9.45
N LYS A 87 -9.12 -36.94 10.40
CA LYS A 87 -8.68 -35.55 10.19
C LYS A 87 -7.17 -35.47 9.95
N ASP A 88 -6.38 -36.31 10.61
CA ASP A 88 -4.92 -36.32 10.47
C ASP A 88 -4.50 -36.94 9.15
N ALA A 89 -5.03 -38.12 8.80
CA ALA A 89 -4.78 -38.77 7.52
C ALA A 89 -5.21 -37.90 6.33
N LYS A 90 -6.30 -37.12 6.48
CA LYS A 90 -6.74 -36.13 5.47
C LYS A 90 -5.71 -35.02 5.27
N LYS A 91 -5.16 -34.47 6.36
CA LYS A 91 -4.14 -33.41 6.32
C LYS A 91 -2.82 -33.93 5.74
N VAL A 92 -2.38 -35.13 6.15
CA VAL A 92 -1.19 -35.80 5.61
C VAL A 92 -1.35 -36.01 4.10
N LYS A 93 -2.46 -36.61 3.64
CA LYS A 93 -2.75 -36.83 2.21
C LYS A 93 -2.74 -35.54 1.39
N LYS A 94 -3.29 -34.44 1.92
CA LYS A 94 -3.30 -33.13 1.23
C LYS A 94 -1.88 -32.58 1.09
N LYS A 95 -1.06 -32.65 2.15
CA LYS A 95 0.32 -32.17 2.13
C LYS A 95 1.22 -33.03 1.23
N VAL A 96 1.18 -34.35 1.37
CA VAL A 96 1.98 -35.29 0.54
C VAL A 96 1.66 -35.15 -0.96
N ARG A 97 0.39 -34.88 -1.32
CA ARG A 97 0.00 -34.62 -2.72
C ARG A 97 0.56 -33.31 -3.27
N LYS A 98 0.71 -32.28 -2.45
CA LYS A 98 1.31 -30.99 -2.86
C LYS A 98 2.83 -31.10 -2.99
N THR A 99 3.49 -31.80 -2.06
CA THR A 99 4.95 -31.88 -2.02
C THR A 99 5.53 -32.93 -2.98
N ASN A 100 4.75 -33.91 -3.42
CA ASN A 100 5.23 -34.97 -4.31
C ASN A 100 4.32 -35.16 -5.53
N LEU A 101 4.35 -34.21 -6.49
CA LEU A 101 3.55 -34.28 -7.72
C LEU A 101 4.08 -35.36 -8.68
N THR A 102 3.19 -36.16 -9.28
CA THR A 102 3.60 -37.16 -10.29
C THR A 102 3.92 -36.48 -11.63
N LEU A 103 4.79 -37.08 -12.47
CA LEU A 103 5.13 -36.52 -13.78
C LEU A 103 3.89 -36.23 -14.65
N SER A 104 2.90 -37.12 -14.65
CA SER A 104 1.63 -36.91 -15.35
C SER A 104 0.75 -35.81 -14.74
N GLN A 105 0.87 -35.50 -13.46
CA GLN A 105 0.17 -34.38 -12.81
C GLN A 105 0.88 -33.05 -13.09
N LYS A 106 2.22 -33.04 -13.08
CA LYS A 106 3.03 -31.91 -13.56
C LYS A 106 2.71 -31.63 -15.03
N ALA A 107 2.76 -32.65 -15.90
CA ALA A 107 2.44 -32.52 -17.32
C ALA A 107 0.99 -32.15 -17.62
N ARG A 108 0.00 -32.50 -16.77
CA ARG A 108 -1.39 -32.04 -16.94
C ARG A 108 -1.60 -30.60 -16.47
N GLN A 109 -0.77 -30.12 -15.54
CA GLN A 109 -0.76 -28.74 -15.06
C GLN A 109 -0.04 -27.85 -16.08
N THR A 110 1.04 -28.34 -16.68
CA THR A 110 1.74 -27.72 -17.83
C THR A 110 0.90 -27.80 -19.11
N GLY A 111 0.28 -28.94 -19.41
CA GLY A 111 -0.57 -29.13 -20.59
C GLY A 111 -1.83 -28.27 -20.57
N ARG A 112 -2.45 -28.05 -19.39
CA ARG A 112 -3.54 -27.07 -19.22
C ARG A 112 -3.09 -25.62 -19.41
N ARG A 113 -1.81 -25.31 -19.19
CA ARG A 113 -1.23 -24.00 -19.56
C ARG A 113 -0.97 -23.87 -21.06
N ILE A 114 -0.69 -24.99 -21.76
CA ILE A 114 -0.46 -25.00 -23.21
C ILE A 114 -1.80 -24.96 -23.99
N THR A 115 -2.83 -25.75 -23.62
CA THR A 115 -4.09 -25.80 -24.40
C THR A 115 -4.97 -24.56 -24.26
N LYS A 116 -4.79 -23.76 -23.20
CA LYS A 116 -5.46 -22.45 -23.08
C LYS A 116 -4.84 -21.38 -24.00
N ARG A 117 -3.65 -21.63 -24.54
CA ARG A 117 -2.88 -20.70 -25.38
C ARG A 117 -2.95 -21.00 -26.89
N THR A 118 -3.65 -22.06 -27.30
CA THR A 118 -3.75 -22.44 -28.74
C THR A 118 -5.20 -22.65 -29.20
N GLY A 119 -6.18 -22.50 -28.31
CA GLY A 119 -7.60 -22.75 -28.60
C GLY A 119 -8.43 -21.53 -29.02
N GLN A 120 -7.85 -20.32 -29.07
CA GLN A 120 -8.57 -19.09 -29.41
C GLN A 120 -8.28 -18.55 -30.82
N GLU A 121 -7.45 -19.23 -31.63
CA GLU A 121 -7.12 -18.78 -33.00
C GLU A 121 -7.52 -19.75 -34.12
N ILE A 122 -8.18 -20.88 -33.85
CA ILE A 122 -8.68 -21.80 -34.89
C ILE A 122 -10.13 -22.22 -34.61
N LEU A 123 -11.05 -21.26 -34.45
CA LEU A 123 -12.49 -21.57 -34.35
C LEU A 123 -13.40 -20.36 -34.68
N GLU A 124 -13.05 -19.60 -35.72
CA GLU A 124 -14.03 -18.75 -36.44
C GLU A 124 -14.03 -19.03 -37.95
N MET A 125 -13.77 -20.28 -38.34
CA MET A 125 -14.19 -20.81 -39.65
C MET A 125 -14.68 -22.24 -39.46
N GLY A 126 -15.98 -22.40 -39.24
CA GLY A 126 -16.67 -23.69 -39.38
C GLY A 126 -17.52 -24.13 -38.19
N LEU A 127 -18.81 -23.78 -38.29
CA LEU A 127 -19.98 -24.55 -37.82
C LEU A 127 -20.32 -24.57 -36.32
N GLU A 128 -21.60 -24.31 -36.08
CA GLU A 128 -22.34 -24.39 -34.82
C GLU A 128 -22.33 -25.81 -34.20
N GLN A 129 -22.68 -25.85 -32.90
CA GLN A 129 -23.11 -26.99 -32.06
C GLN A 129 -22.01 -27.86 -31.40
N ASP A 130 -21.79 -27.71 -30.09
CA ASP A 130 -22.52 -28.45 -29.03
C ASP A 130 -21.77 -28.41 -27.67
N ASP A 131 -22.57 -28.27 -26.62
CA ASP A 131 -22.26 -27.93 -25.22
C ASP A 131 -21.95 -29.17 -24.37
N THR A 132 -20.71 -29.41 -23.92
CA THR A 132 -20.46 -30.51 -22.95
C THR A 132 -19.34 -30.32 -21.92
N LEU A 133 -18.64 -29.18 -21.86
CA LEU A 133 -17.57 -28.98 -20.85
C LEU A 133 -17.78 -27.84 -19.85
N SER A 134 -18.95 -27.19 -19.88
CA SER A 134 -19.36 -26.12 -18.96
C SER A 134 -19.92 -26.65 -17.62
N ASP A 135 -20.49 -27.86 -17.58
CA ASP A 135 -21.45 -28.21 -16.53
C ASP A 135 -20.89 -28.74 -15.19
N LEU A 136 -19.69 -29.35 -15.17
CA LEU A 136 -19.15 -29.94 -13.93
C LEU A 136 -18.48 -28.92 -12.98
N VAL A 137 -18.04 -27.78 -13.54
CA VAL A 137 -17.55 -26.64 -12.77
C VAL A 137 -18.73 -25.76 -12.34
N ARG A 138 -19.72 -25.57 -13.22
CA ARG A 138 -21.01 -24.87 -12.95
C ARG A 138 -21.77 -25.45 -11.75
N THR A 139 -21.84 -26.77 -11.63
CA THR A 139 -22.58 -27.44 -10.52
C THR A 139 -21.91 -27.26 -9.15
N LYS A 140 -20.57 -27.15 -9.07
CA LYS A 140 -19.86 -27.01 -7.79
C LYS A 140 -19.86 -25.56 -7.29
N HIS A 141 -19.89 -24.59 -8.21
CA HIS A 141 -20.09 -23.17 -7.93
C HIS A 141 -21.53 -22.89 -7.47
N GLN A 142 -22.54 -23.48 -8.13
CA GLN A 142 -23.95 -23.36 -7.73
C GLN A 142 -24.23 -23.88 -6.31
N ILE A 143 -23.71 -25.04 -5.89
CA ILE A 143 -23.94 -25.63 -4.55
C ILE A 143 -23.33 -24.77 -3.42
N ARG A 144 -22.26 -24.01 -3.72
CA ARG A 144 -21.57 -23.15 -2.76
C ARG A 144 -22.30 -21.82 -2.60
N GLN A 145 -22.79 -21.25 -3.70
CA GLN A 145 -23.59 -20.01 -3.72
C GLN A 145 -25.01 -20.20 -3.16
N THR A 146 -25.70 -21.32 -3.41
CA THR A 146 -27.02 -21.58 -2.78
C THR A 146 -26.93 -21.67 -1.25
N ARG A 147 -25.75 -22.02 -0.71
CA ARG A 147 -25.53 -22.09 0.75
C ARG A 147 -25.30 -20.72 1.40
N VAL A 148 -24.76 -19.77 0.63
CA VAL A 148 -24.53 -18.37 1.02
C VAL A 148 -25.82 -17.58 0.86
N MET A 149 -26.50 -17.71 -0.29
CA MET A 149 -27.84 -17.15 -0.50
C MET A 149 -28.87 -17.72 0.48
N ALA A 150 -28.83 -19.01 0.83
CA ALA A 150 -29.74 -19.57 1.83
C ALA A 150 -29.46 -19.08 3.26
N LYS A 151 -28.23 -18.61 3.56
CA LYS A 151 -27.88 -17.98 4.84
C LYS A 151 -28.26 -16.49 4.87
N GLN A 152 -28.11 -15.78 3.76
CA GLN A 152 -28.54 -14.38 3.60
C GLN A 152 -30.07 -14.25 3.53
N ALA A 153 -30.76 -15.13 2.81
CA ALA A 153 -32.22 -15.20 2.76
C ALA A 153 -32.85 -15.64 4.11
N GLY A 154 -32.10 -16.37 4.95
CA GLY A 154 -32.53 -16.74 6.30
C GLY A 154 -32.61 -15.57 7.30
N ARG A 155 -32.19 -14.36 6.91
CA ARG A 155 -32.33 -13.12 7.70
C ARG A 155 -33.53 -12.27 7.28
N ALA A 156 -34.31 -12.71 6.29
CA ALA A 156 -35.61 -12.16 5.93
C ALA A 156 -36.72 -13.15 6.36
N THR A 157 -37.72 -12.62 7.06
CA THR A 157 -38.77 -13.32 7.83
C THR A 157 -39.78 -14.09 6.96
N GLY A 158 -40.23 -15.30 7.38
CA GLY A 158 -41.48 -15.94 6.88
C GLY A 158 -41.52 -17.48 6.86
N LYS A 159 -42.39 -18.09 7.69
CA LYS A 159 -42.59 -19.54 7.88
C LYS A 159 -43.31 -20.23 6.69
N SER A 160 -42.64 -20.67 5.62
CA SER A 160 -43.30 -21.52 4.60
C SER A 160 -42.41 -22.18 3.52
N VAL A 161 -41.24 -22.77 3.83
CA VAL A 161 -40.43 -23.46 2.76
C VAL A 161 -39.72 -24.76 3.23
N LYS A 162 -40.27 -25.50 4.19
CA LYS A 162 -39.64 -26.77 4.64
C LYS A 162 -39.99 -27.98 3.76
N LEU A 163 -41.04 -27.90 2.94
CA LEU A 163 -41.58 -29.04 2.18
C LEU A 163 -40.90 -29.26 0.81
N THR A 164 -40.41 -28.22 0.15
CA THR A 164 -39.77 -28.29 -1.19
C THR A 164 -38.36 -28.90 -1.17
N TYR A 165 -37.74 -29.02 0.00
CA TYR A 165 -36.36 -29.50 0.17
C TYR A 165 -36.16 -31.01 -0.09
N ARG A 166 -37.21 -31.84 0.01
CA ARG A 166 -37.08 -33.30 -0.07
C ARG A 166 -37.33 -33.90 -1.46
N GLY A 167 -38.19 -33.30 -2.29
CA GLY A 167 -38.54 -33.81 -3.63
C GLY A 167 -37.41 -33.74 -4.65
N ALA A 168 -36.62 -32.65 -4.64
CA ALA A 168 -35.58 -32.40 -5.65
C ALA A 168 -34.35 -33.33 -5.55
N LYS A 169 -34.18 -34.07 -4.44
CA LYS A 169 -32.97 -34.85 -4.18
C LYS A 169 -32.99 -36.27 -4.79
N GLY A 170 -34.18 -36.78 -5.11
CA GLY A 170 -34.40 -38.15 -5.59
C GLY A 170 -34.25 -38.32 -7.10
N THR A 171 -34.74 -37.38 -7.89
CA THR A 171 -34.82 -37.48 -9.37
C THR A 171 -33.46 -37.31 -10.06
N VAL A 172 -32.56 -36.52 -9.48
CA VAL A 172 -31.22 -36.21 -10.05
C VAL A 172 -30.27 -37.43 -10.04
N LYS A 173 -30.52 -38.43 -9.19
CA LYS A 173 -29.61 -39.57 -8.99
C LYS A 173 -29.74 -40.68 -10.05
N LEU A 174 -30.88 -40.75 -10.75
CA LEU A 174 -31.19 -41.78 -11.76
C LEU A 174 -30.63 -41.43 -13.15
N GLY A 175 -30.69 -40.16 -13.58
CA GLY A 175 -30.17 -39.71 -14.87
C GLY A 175 -28.65 -39.83 -15.04
N ALA A 176 -27.89 -39.69 -13.95
CA ALA A 176 -26.42 -39.74 -13.96
C ALA A 176 -25.84 -41.16 -14.21
N LYS A 177 -26.65 -42.22 -14.10
CA LYS A 177 -26.21 -43.61 -14.33
C LYS A 177 -26.35 -44.05 -15.80
N GLY A 178 -27.33 -43.56 -16.55
CA GLY A 178 -27.58 -43.95 -17.95
C GLY A 178 -26.55 -43.38 -18.95
N THR A 179 -26.18 -42.11 -18.77
CA THR A 179 -25.22 -41.39 -19.64
C THR A 179 -23.80 -41.95 -19.59
N LYS A 180 -23.44 -42.63 -18.49
CA LYS A 180 -22.10 -43.22 -18.30
C LYS A 180 -21.87 -44.51 -19.09
N TYR A 181 -22.94 -45.18 -19.53
CA TYR A 181 -22.90 -46.44 -20.26
C TYR A 181 -22.70 -46.22 -21.78
N ALA A 182 -23.41 -45.25 -22.37
CA ALA A 182 -23.34 -44.92 -23.80
C ALA A 182 -21.96 -44.39 -24.24
N TYR A 183 -21.31 -43.58 -23.40
CA TYR A 183 -19.97 -43.00 -23.64
C TYR A 183 -18.85 -44.05 -23.84
N ARG A 184 -19.08 -45.31 -23.42
CA ARG A 184 -18.06 -46.36 -23.45
C ARG A 184 -17.97 -47.08 -24.79
N GLN A 185 -19.00 -47.01 -25.64
CA GLN A 185 -19.07 -47.73 -26.93
C GLN A 185 -18.48 -46.93 -28.11
N THR A 186 -18.65 -45.61 -28.14
CA THR A 186 -18.23 -44.75 -29.26
C THR A 186 -16.73 -44.47 -29.33
N ARG A 187 -15.97 -44.77 -28.27
CA ARG A 187 -14.52 -44.50 -28.19
C ARG A 187 -13.64 -45.51 -28.97
N LYS A 188 -14.18 -46.65 -29.42
CA LYS A 188 -13.38 -47.68 -30.12
C LYS A 188 -13.24 -47.48 -31.64
N GLY A 189 -14.07 -46.64 -32.27
CA GLY A 189 -14.07 -46.43 -33.73
C GLY A 189 -13.09 -45.35 -34.24
N SER A 190 -12.87 -44.29 -33.46
CA SER A 190 -12.19 -43.07 -33.96
C SER A 190 -10.66 -43.10 -33.95
N VAL A 191 -10.04 -44.15 -33.40
CA VAL A 191 -8.57 -44.25 -33.31
C VAL A 191 -7.93 -44.78 -34.61
N LYS A 192 -8.70 -45.38 -35.53
CA LYS A 192 -8.15 -45.91 -36.80
C LYS A 192 -8.10 -44.91 -37.96
N ALA A 193 -8.89 -43.83 -37.95
CA ALA A 193 -8.97 -42.89 -39.07
C ALA A 193 -7.84 -41.82 -39.07
N THR A 194 -7.27 -41.53 -37.90
CA THR A 194 -6.28 -40.44 -37.73
C THR A 194 -4.86 -40.82 -38.18
N GLN A 195 -4.59 -42.09 -38.49
CA GLN A 195 -3.29 -42.52 -39.03
C GLN A 195 -3.15 -42.37 -40.55
N ALA A 196 -4.26 -42.17 -41.28
CA ALA A 196 -4.24 -42.08 -42.75
C ALA A 196 -3.99 -40.65 -43.28
N SER A 197 -4.42 -39.62 -42.54
CA SER A 197 -4.35 -38.21 -42.98
C SER A 197 -2.98 -37.54 -42.83
N LEU A 198 -2.05 -38.13 -42.08
CA LEU A 198 -0.72 -37.55 -41.81
C LEU A 198 0.34 -37.87 -42.87
N ARG A 199 0.04 -38.66 -43.91
CA ARG A 199 1.00 -38.99 -44.99
C ARG A 199 0.87 -38.16 -46.28
N ALA A 200 -0.13 -37.28 -46.39
CA ALA A 200 -0.44 -36.60 -47.65
C ALA A 200 -0.03 -35.11 -47.74
N ALA A 201 0.36 -34.46 -46.63
CA ALA A 201 0.51 -33.00 -46.58
C ALA A 201 1.97 -32.49 -46.55
N SER A 202 2.90 -33.12 -47.29
CA SER A 202 4.30 -32.65 -47.42
C SER A 202 4.75 -32.45 -48.88
N LYS A 203 3.82 -32.18 -49.80
CA LYS A 203 4.17 -31.75 -51.16
C LYS A 203 3.26 -30.60 -51.60
N THR A 204 3.86 -29.66 -52.33
CA THR A 204 3.25 -28.60 -53.14
C THR A 204 2.82 -27.31 -52.44
N ALA A 205 3.82 -26.46 -52.17
CA ALA A 205 3.70 -25.03 -52.44
C ALA A 205 3.66 -24.83 -53.96
N GLN A 206 2.71 -24.02 -54.49
CA GLN A 206 2.88 -23.13 -55.65
C GLN A 206 1.56 -22.44 -56.06
N THR A 207 1.71 -21.18 -56.49
CA THR A 207 0.95 -20.44 -57.52
C THR A 207 -0.46 -19.87 -57.26
N LEU A 208 -0.47 -18.52 -57.23
CA LEU A 208 -1.21 -17.58 -58.09
C LEU A 208 -2.76 -17.49 -58.10
N VAL A 209 -3.22 -16.26 -57.79
CA VAL A 209 -4.02 -15.31 -58.62
C VAL A 209 -5.32 -15.82 -59.25
N ALA A 210 -6.45 -15.12 -58.98
CA ALA A 210 -7.27 -14.40 -59.98
C ALA A 210 -8.74 -14.17 -59.52
N THR A 211 -9.24 -12.96 -59.84
CA THR A 211 -10.62 -12.66 -60.33
C THR A 211 -11.88 -12.93 -59.48
N SER A 212 -12.43 -11.83 -58.96
CA SER A 212 -13.75 -11.22 -59.29
C SER A 212 -15.06 -12.03 -59.37
N LYS A 213 -16.09 -11.43 -58.75
CA LYS A 213 -17.48 -11.19 -59.22
C LYS A 213 -18.58 -12.26 -59.00
N ALA A 214 -19.61 -11.80 -58.26
CA ALA A 214 -21.05 -11.72 -58.64
C ALA A 214 -22.10 -12.51 -57.82
N LEU A 215 -23.30 -11.90 -57.81
CA LEU A 215 -24.66 -12.30 -57.40
C LEU A 215 -25.04 -12.13 -55.90
N VAL A 216 -25.93 -11.22 -55.46
CA VAL A 216 -27.20 -10.59 -55.91
C VAL A 216 -28.49 -11.37 -55.56
N SER A 217 -29.28 -10.75 -54.67
CA SER A 217 -30.75 -10.74 -54.45
C SER A 217 -31.55 -12.03 -54.26
N ALA A 218 -32.37 -12.09 -53.19
CA ALA A 218 -33.84 -11.96 -53.29
C ALA A 218 -34.64 -12.39 -52.03
N ILE A 219 -35.42 -11.43 -51.49
CA ILE A 219 -36.87 -11.52 -51.17
C ILE A 219 -37.35 -12.30 -49.91
N THR A 220 -37.83 -11.53 -48.94
CA THR A 220 -38.90 -11.85 -47.94
C THR A 220 -40.28 -11.51 -48.55
N PRO A 221 -41.46 -12.12 -48.19
CA PRO A 221 -42.10 -11.96 -46.85
C PRO A 221 -43.18 -13.00 -46.37
N ILE A 222 -43.53 -12.95 -45.06
CA ILE A 222 -44.90 -13.00 -44.39
C ILE A 222 -45.83 -14.24 -44.57
N ILE A 223 -46.64 -14.78 -43.64
CA ILE A 223 -46.98 -14.73 -42.19
C ILE A 223 -47.88 -15.96 -41.92
N ALA A 224 -47.75 -16.62 -40.77
CA ALA A 224 -48.86 -17.20 -40.00
C ALA A 224 -48.46 -17.22 -38.51
N ASN A 225 -49.30 -16.65 -37.63
CA ASN A 225 -49.01 -16.33 -36.23
C ASN A 225 -50.19 -16.81 -35.34
N PRO A 226 -50.00 -17.04 -34.02
CA PRO A 226 -50.32 -15.94 -33.09
C PRO A 226 -49.34 -15.77 -31.90
N ILE A 227 -49.01 -14.50 -31.65
CA ILE A 227 -48.17 -13.95 -30.56
C ILE A 227 -49.02 -13.70 -29.32
N THR A 228 -48.61 -14.20 -28.14
CA THR A 228 -48.90 -13.54 -26.84
C THR A 228 -47.88 -13.83 -25.71
N TRP A 229 -46.91 -14.73 -25.85
CA TRP A 229 -45.96 -15.05 -24.74
C TRP A 229 -44.52 -14.54 -24.92
N VAL A 230 -44.17 -14.01 -26.10
CA VAL A 230 -42.76 -13.66 -26.40
C VAL A 230 -42.35 -12.30 -25.81
N VAL A 231 -43.27 -11.33 -25.67
CA VAL A 231 -42.90 -10.02 -25.09
C VAL A 231 -42.71 -10.11 -23.56
N ALA A 232 -43.51 -10.91 -22.86
CA ALA A 232 -43.30 -11.19 -21.44
C ALA A 232 -42.04 -12.06 -21.21
N GLY A 233 -41.80 -13.01 -22.11
CA GLY A 233 -40.61 -13.87 -22.07
C GLY A 233 -39.31 -13.11 -22.34
N VAL A 234 -39.30 -12.13 -23.25
CA VAL A 234 -38.10 -11.35 -23.58
C VAL A 234 -37.82 -10.29 -22.51
N ILE A 235 -38.83 -9.65 -21.92
CA ILE A 235 -38.61 -8.75 -20.77
C ILE A 235 -38.19 -9.53 -19.53
N SER A 236 -38.77 -10.72 -19.30
CA SER A 236 -38.35 -11.60 -18.20
C SER A 236 -36.97 -12.20 -18.45
N LEU A 237 -36.62 -12.58 -19.68
CA LEU A 237 -35.30 -13.07 -20.06
C LEU A 237 -34.27 -11.94 -20.06
N LEU A 238 -34.62 -10.70 -20.39
CA LEU A 238 -33.75 -9.54 -20.24
C LEU A 238 -33.58 -9.16 -18.78
N LEU A 239 -34.61 -9.26 -17.94
CA LEU A 239 -34.48 -9.14 -16.48
C LEU A 239 -33.68 -10.31 -15.89
N LEU A 240 -33.80 -11.53 -16.42
CA LEU A 240 -33.07 -12.72 -15.99
C LEU A 240 -31.64 -12.72 -16.53
N ILE A 241 -31.37 -12.09 -17.68
CA ILE A 241 -30.02 -11.82 -18.21
C ILE A 241 -29.40 -10.65 -17.46
N VAL A 242 -30.16 -9.62 -17.07
CA VAL A 242 -29.67 -8.55 -16.18
C VAL A 242 -29.35 -9.14 -14.80
N ILE A 243 -30.21 -9.99 -14.23
CA ILE A 243 -29.97 -10.73 -12.97
C ILE A 243 -28.84 -11.76 -13.12
N LEU A 244 -28.69 -12.43 -14.28
CA LEU A 244 -27.61 -13.38 -14.55
C LEU A 244 -26.27 -12.68 -14.77
N VAL A 245 -26.24 -11.51 -15.43
CA VAL A 245 -25.04 -10.69 -15.63
C VAL A 245 -24.60 -10.06 -14.30
N SER A 246 -25.55 -9.70 -13.42
CA SER A 246 -25.25 -9.31 -12.02
C SER A 246 -24.71 -10.47 -11.15
N SER A 247 -24.75 -11.73 -11.61
CA SER A 247 -24.39 -12.91 -10.81
C SER A 247 -23.08 -13.61 -11.19
N VAL A 248 -22.28 -13.04 -12.11
CA VAL A 248 -21.12 -13.71 -12.73
C VAL A 248 -19.76 -13.55 -12.01
N PHE A 249 -19.58 -12.66 -11.03
CA PHE A 249 -18.25 -12.45 -10.43
C PHE A 249 -18.14 -13.05 -9.01
N SER A 250 -17.64 -14.29 -8.89
CA SER A 250 -17.54 -15.01 -7.60
C SER A 250 -16.12 -15.34 -7.11
N SER A 251 -15.14 -14.48 -7.44
CA SER A 251 -13.83 -14.45 -6.76
C SER A 251 -13.14 -13.07 -6.70
N ASN A 252 -13.79 -12.01 -7.18
CA ASN A 252 -13.23 -10.65 -7.19
C ASN A 252 -13.82 -9.87 -6.02
N VAL A 253 -12.96 -9.36 -5.13
CA VAL A 253 -13.38 -8.38 -4.11
C VAL A 253 -13.85 -7.12 -4.80
N VAL A 254 -13.12 -6.68 -5.83
CA VAL A 254 -13.36 -5.45 -6.57
C VAL A 254 -14.37 -5.71 -7.68
N GLN A 255 -15.56 -5.16 -7.52
CA GLN A 255 -16.67 -5.23 -8.47
C GLN A 255 -17.00 -3.84 -9.05
N GLN A 256 -16.43 -2.77 -8.48
CA GLN A 256 -16.62 -1.39 -8.90
C GLN A 256 -15.99 -1.16 -10.26
N ASN A 257 -16.72 -0.55 -11.21
CA ASN A 257 -16.20 -0.22 -12.54
C ASN A 257 -14.82 0.48 -12.45
N GLU A 258 -13.90 0.14 -13.36
CA GLU A 258 -12.54 0.67 -13.41
C GLU A 258 -12.44 2.20 -13.34
N PHE A 259 -13.40 2.93 -13.94
CA PHE A 259 -13.44 4.39 -13.90
C PHE A 259 -13.79 4.92 -12.50
N THR A 260 -14.76 4.29 -11.84
CA THR A 260 -15.20 4.66 -10.48
C THR A 260 -14.17 4.24 -9.43
N LEU A 261 -13.51 3.10 -9.64
CA LEU A 261 -12.34 2.70 -8.84
C LEU A 261 -11.23 3.75 -8.94
N ASN A 262 -10.97 4.25 -10.14
CA ASN A 262 -10.01 5.31 -10.35
C ASN A 262 -10.41 6.64 -9.66
N GLN A 263 -11.70 6.99 -9.63
CA GLN A 263 -12.17 8.15 -8.86
C GLN A 263 -11.97 7.97 -7.35
N SER A 264 -12.25 6.77 -6.82
CA SER A 264 -12.05 6.46 -5.40
C SER A 264 -10.57 6.59 -5.00
N TRP A 265 -9.66 6.16 -5.88
CA TRP A 265 -8.22 6.37 -5.72
C TRP A 265 -7.83 7.85 -5.73
N LEU A 266 -8.33 8.61 -6.71
CA LEU A 266 -8.06 10.04 -6.82
C LEU A 266 -8.53 10.80 -5.57
N HIS A 267 -9.71 10.46 -5.03
CA HIS A 267 -10.25 11.04 -3.82
C HIS A 267 -9.30 10.93 -2.63
N ILE A 268 -8.83 9.71 -2.32
CA ILE A 268 -7.91 9.48 -1.19
C ILE A 268 -6.54 10.11 -1.46
N SER A 269 -6.03 10.02 -2.69
CA SER A 269 -4.74 10.65 -3.04
C SER A 269 -4.80 12.18 -2.91
N GLN A 270 -5.96 12.81 -3.17
CA GLN A 270 -6.16 14.23 -2.93
C GLN A 270 -6.20 14.54 -1.44
N MET A 271 -6.87 13.70 -0.65
CA MET A 271 -6.92 13.86 0.81
C MET A 271 -5.51 13.84 1.41
N ASP A 272 -4.68 12.89 0.99
CA ASP A 272 -3.26 12.82 1.35
C ASP A 272 -2.57 14.17 1.13
N ARG A 273 -2.66 14.74 -0.09
CA ARG A 273 -2.01 16.01 -0.41
C ARG A 273 -2.62 17.21 0.32
N LYS A 274 -3.94 17.23 0.54
CA LYS A 274 -4.64 18.29 1.28
C LYS A 274 -4.25 18.32 2.75
N LYS A 275 -3.93 17.16 3.33
CA LYS A 275 -3.64 16.99 4.75
C LYS A 275 -2.14 16.90 5.05
N SER A 276 -1.30 16.66 4.04
CA SER A 276 0.14 16.78 4.17
C SER A 276 0.54 18.19 4.63
N SER A 277 1.58 18.23 5.45
CA SER A 277 2.15 19.42 6.06
C SER A 277 3.67 19.29 6.15
N ASP A 278 4.31 20.27 6.75
CA ASP A 278 5.73 20.23 7.13
C ASP A 278 6.06 19.12 8.15
N LYS A 279 5.07 18.65 8.91
CA LYS A 279 5.22 17.59 9.94
C LYS A 279 4.95 16.20 9.42
N VAL A 280 4.20 16.07 8.33
CA VAL A 280 3.80 14.76 7.81
C VAL A 280 3.47 14.85 6.33
N ASP A 281 4.05 13.95 5.55
CA ASP A 281 3.82 13.80 4.12
C ASP A 281 3.10 12.47 3.87
N TYR A 282 1.78 12.52 3.70
CA TYR A 282 0.90 11.34 3.67
C TYR A 282 0.92 10.57 2.35
N TYR A 283 1.22 9.28 2.39
CA TYR A 283 0.98 8.37 1.27
C TYR A 283 0.26 7.14 1.81
N THR A 284 -1.05 7.28 1.94
CA THR A 284 -1.95 6.25 2.48
C THR A 284 -1.93 5.00 1.61
N ASP A 285 -2.09 3.81 2.22
CA ASP A 285 -2.29 2.55 1.51
C ASP A 285 -3.70 2.47 0.94
N ILE A 286 -3.90 3.19 -0.17
CA ILE A 286 -5.19 3.32 -0.85
C ILE A 286 -5.75 1.96 -1.26
N ASP A 287 -4.90 1.01 -1.68
CA ASP A 287 -5.34 -0.33 -2.09
C ASP A 287 -6.10 -1.04 -0.97
N SER A 288 -5.58 -1.00 0.26
CA SER A 288 -6.21 -1.66 1.40
C SER A 288 -7.58 -1.06 1.72
N ILE A 289 -7.74 0.26 1.56
CA ILE A 289 -9.03 0.95 1.72
C ILE A 289 -10.01 0.51 0.64
N LEU A 290 -9.58 0.54 -0.63
CA LEU A 290 -10.44 0.18 -1.77
C LEU A 290 -10.86 -1.28 -1.73
N LEU A 291 -9.97 -2.20 -1.37
CA LEU A 291 -10.29 -3.62 -1.19
C LEU A 291 -11.32 -3.84 -0.08
N TYR A 292 -11.16 -3.14 1.06
CA TYR A 292 -12.12 -3.20 2.15
C TYR A 292 -13.50 -2.71 1.71
N MET A 293 -13.57 -1.54 1.07
CA MET A 293 -14.83 -0.95 0.63
C MET A 293 -15.54 -1.81 -0.42
N ASN A 294 -14.78 -2.38 -1.36
CA ASN A 294 -15.30 -3.30 -2.36
C ASN A 294 -15.79 -4.64 -1.76
N TYR A 295 -15.12 -5.21 -0.75
CA TYR A 295 -15.65 -6.38 -0.04
C TYR A 295 -16.96 -6.05 0.69
N ARG A 296 -17.03 -4.88 1.33
CA ARG A 296 -18.15 -4.52 2.20
C ARG A 296 -19.40 -4.14 1.43
N TYR A 297 -19.24 -3.40 0.34
CA TYR A 297 -20.35 -2.78 -0.40
C TYR A 297 -20.48 -3.27 -1.84
N GLY A 298 -19.63 -4.20 -2.27
CA GLY A 298 -19.64 -4.72 -3.63
C GLY A 298 -19.19 -3.68 -4.65
N GLY A 299 -19.72 -3.78 -5.86
CA GLY A 299 -19.31 -2.95 -7.00
C GLY A 299 -20.23 -1.80 -7.36
N GLU A 300 -21.33 -1.65 -6.63
CA GLU A 300 -22.39 -0.71 -6.96
C GLU A 300 -22.19 0.67 -6.32
N TRP A 301 -21.14 0.85 -5.50
CA TRP A 301 -20.87 2.12 -4.83
C TRP A 301 -19.90 3.01 -5.62
N GLU A 302 -20.19 4.30 -5.62
CA GLU A 302 -19.36 5.35 -6.22
C GLU A 302 -19.12 6.46 -5.18
N PRO A 303 -17.96 7.12 -5.16
CA PRO A 303 -17.67 8.18 -4.18
C PRO A 303 -18.73 9.28 -4.10
N ASP A 304 -19.32 9.66 -5.25
CA ASP A 304 -20.34 10.71 -5.36
C ASP A 304 -21.78 10.16 -5.20
N ALA A 305 -21.97 8.84 -5.13
CA ALA A 305 -23.28 8.26 -4.90
C ALA A 305 -23.74 8.51 -3.46
N LYS A 306 -25.04 8.72 -3.26
CA LYS A 306 -25.58 8.91 -1.92
C LYS A 306 -25.35 7.65 -1.10
N TRP A 307 -25.07 7.84 0.17
CA TRP A 307 -24.82 6.73 1.08
C TRP A 307 -25.99 5.74 1.18
N ASP A 308 -27.23 6.24 1.05
CA ASP A 308 -28.45 5.43 1.08
C ASP A 308 -28.74 4.69 -0.24
N ASP A 309 -28.02 5.02 -1.33
CA ASP A 309 -28.12 4.34 -2.62
C ASP A 309 -27.24 3.07 -2.59
N GLY A 310 -27.68 2.01 -1.90
CA GLY A 310 -27.02 0.69 -1.90
C GLY A 310 -27.06 -0.09 -0.57
N PHE A 311 -26.08 -0.97 -0.36
CA PHE A 311 -25.89 -1.74 0.90
C PHE A 311 -25.39 -0.89 2.09
N GLY A 312 -25.25 0.44 1.94
CA GLY A 312 -24.86 1.39 2.98
C GLY A 312 -25.74 1.31 4.22
N GLY A 313 -27.04 1.06 4.02
CA GLY A 313 -28.01 0.67 5.04
C GLY A 313 -28.52 1.82 5.92
N LYS A 314 -29.82 1.82 6.25
CA LYS A 314 -30.46 2.85 7.10
C LYS A 314 -29.87 3.04 8.51
N VAL A 315 -29.02 2.12 8.98
CA VAL A 315 -28.43 2.13 10.33
C VAL A 315 -27.21 3.07 10.43
N THR A 316 -26.60 3.41 9.30
CA THR A 316 -25.40 4.28 9.20
C THR A 316 -25.73 5.71 8.77
N GLY A 317 -26.96 6.00 8.33
CA GLY A 317 -27.46 7.40 8.23
C GLY A 317 -27.40 8.15 9.57
N ALA A 318 -27.35 7.44 10.69
CA ALA A 318 -27.07 8.00 12.02
C ALA A 318 -25.60 8.46 12.25
N LEU A 319 -24.68 8.15 11.32
CA LEU A 319 -23.28 8.61 11.34
C LEU A 319 -23.06 9.96 10.63
N GLY A 320 -24.08 10.47 9.93
CA GLY A 320 -24.02 11.74 9.20
C GLY A 320 -23.35 11.66 7.82
N PHE A 321 -23.20 10.47 7.24
CA PHE A 321 -22.68 10.31 5.87
C PHE A 321 -23.76 10.65 4.83
N ASN A 322 -23.40 11.54 3.91
CA ASN A 322 -24.24 11.92 2.78
C ASN A 322 -23.86 11.12 1.51
N HIS A 323 -22.56 10.84 1.31
CA HIS A 323 -22.02 10.11 0.17
C HIS A 323 -21.00 9.04 0.60
N PHE A 324 -20.67 8.09 -0.29
CA PHE A 324 -19.63 7.09 0.00
C PHE A 324 -18.23 7.70 0.16
N SER A 325 -17.97 8.86 -0.43
CA SER A 325 -16.75 9.66 -0.17
C SER A 325 -16.59 10.04 1.30
N ASP A 326 -17.68 10.26 2.04
CA ASP A 326 -17.63 10.56 3.48
C ASP A 326 -17.09 9.34 4.28
N ALA A 327 -17.38 8.13 3.82
CA ALA A 327 -16.82 6.91 4.42
C ALA A 327 -15.32 6.74 4.07
N LEU A 328 -14.89 7.12 2.87
CA LEU A 328 -13.47 7.17 2.51
C LEU A 328 -12.74 8.20 3.38
N ASP A 329 -13.36 9.36 3.62
CA ASP A 329 -12.81 10.42 4.48
C ASP A 329 -12.70 9.98 5.93
N ASP A 330 -13.73 9.31 6.47
CA ASP A 330 -13.70 8.81 7.84
C ASP A 330 -12.67 7.69 8.01
N ILE A 331 -12.54 6.78 7.04
CA ILE A 331 -11.47 5.76 7.04
C ILE A 331 -10.10 6.43 7.00
N TRP A 332 -9.87 7.36 6.06
CA TRP A 332 -8.60 8.09 5.96
C TRP A 332 -8.28 8.79 7.28
N LYS A 333 -9.27 9.42 7.91
CA LYS A 333 -9.11 10.10 9.21
C LYS A 333 -8.76 9.13 10.33
N GLU A 334 -9.41 7.96 10.38
CA GLU A 334 -9.11 6.94 11.39
C GLU A 334 -7.69 6.35 11.23
N GLU A 335 -7.19 6.24 10.00
CA GLU A 335 -5.80 5.83 9.73
C GLU A 335 -4.79 6.93 10.06
N ASN A 336 -5.11 8.19 9.72
CA ASN A 336 -4.08 9.24 9.57
C ASN A 336 -4.14 10.40 10.57
N SER A 337 -5.21 10.54 11.37
CA SER A 337 -5.40 11.73 12.23
C SER A 337 -4.41 11.85 13.39
N ASP A 338 -3.89 10.72 13.90
CA ASP A 338 -2.85 10.71 14.92
C ASP A 338 -1.49 10.44 14.27
N ILE A 339 -0.73 11.51 14.00
CA ILE A 339 0.60 11.42 13.39
C ILE A 339 1.63 10.68 14.27
N THR A 340 1.33 10.49 15.55
CA THR A 340 2.20 9.75 16.48
C THR A 340 1.82 8.28 16.58
N ASN A 341 0.67 7.90 16.01
CA ASN A 341 0.14 6.54 16.04
C ASN A 341 -0.77 6.29 14.83
N LEU A 342 -0.16 6.21 13.64
CA LEU A 342 -0.88 5.93 12.41
C LEU A 342 -1.42 4.49 12.44
N LYS A 343 -2.64 4.28 11.94
CA LYS A 343 -3.29 2.97 11.92
C LYS A 343 -3.38 2.42 10.50
N THR A 344 -3.48 1.10 10.40
CA THR A 344 -3.74 0.39 9.16
C THR A 344 -5.21 -0.02 9.01
N MET A 345 -5.67 -0.24 7.79
CA MET A 345 -7.01 -0.79 7.54
C MET A 345 -7.25 -2.09 8.31
N ALA A 346 -6.21 -2.90 8.49
CA ALA A 346 -6.29 -4.13 9.25
C ALA A 346 -6.67 -3.92 10.71
N GLU A 347 -6.13 -2.87 11.33
CA GLU A 347 -6.49 -2.47 12.67
C GLU A 347 -7.90 -1.89 12.70
N LEU A 348 -8.29 -1.11 11.70
CA LEU A 348 -9.63 -0.52 11.64
C LEU A 348 -10.73 -1.57 11.49
N TYR A 349 -10.60 -2.54 10.58
CA TYR A 349 -11.63 -3.59 10.42
C TYR A 349 -11.62 -4.62 11.56
N THR A 350 -10.58 -4.65 12.41
CA THR A 350 -10.50 -5.57 13.56
C THR A 350 -10.97 -4.90 14.86
N ASN A 351 -10.52 -3.66 15.10
CA ASN A 351 -10.64 -2.96 16.39
C ASN A 351 -11.13 -1.51 16.26
N GLY A 352 -11.36 -1.01 15.05
CA GLY A 352 -11.84 0.34 14.81
C GLY A 352 -13.32 0.55 15.11
N LYS A 353 -13.87 1.64 14.56
CA LYS A 353 -15.27 2.02 14.72
C LYS A 353 -16.22 0.88 14.34
N LYS A 354 -17.39 0.84 15.00
CA LYS A 354 -18.41 -0.21 14.83
C LYS A 354 -18.83 -0.42 13.38
N TRP A 355 -18.85 0.64 12.57
CA TRP A 355 -19.25 0.55 11.16
C TRP A 355 -18.14 0.01 10.26
N ILE A 356 -16.87 0.19 10.63
CA ILE A 356 -15.70 -0.32 9.90
C ILE A 356 -15.41 -1.79 10.27
N LYS A 357 -15.65 -2.15 11.53
CA LYS A 357 -15.30 -3.44 12.09
C LYS A 357 -16.07 -4.62 11.48
N PHE A 358 -15.36 -5.71 11.18
CA PHE A 358 -15.95 -6.96 10.73
C PHE A 358 -16.49 -7.82 11.89
N SER A 359 -17.50 -8.64 11.57
CA SER A 359 -17.86 -9.79 12.40
C SER A 359 -16.77 -10.86 12.31
N LYS A 360 -16.74 -11.82 13.25
CA LYS A 360 -15.74 -12.90 13.24
C LYS A 360 -15.78 -13.73 11.95
N ASP A 361 -16.98 -13.98 11.43
CA ASP A 361 -17.18 -14.77 10.21
C ASP A 361 -16.72 -14.00 8.96
N ASP A 362 -17.08 -12.71 8.86
CA ASP A 362 -16.67 -11.84 7.73
C ASP A 362 -15.15 -11.60 7.73
N LEU A 363 -14.54 -11.49 8.91
CA LEU A 363 -13.09 -11.34 9.05
C LEU A 363 -12.32 -12.58 8.56
N GLU A 364 -12.83 -13.79 8.84
CA GLU A 364 -12.20 -15.04 8.36
C GLU A 364 -12.32 -15.14 6.84
N GLU A 365 -13.47 -14.79 6.27
CA GLU A 365 -13.68 -14.76 4.82
C GLU A 365 -12.81 -13.71 4.13
N TYR A 366 -12.78 -12.47 4.63
CA TYR A 366 -11.96 -11.40 4.06
C TYR A 366 -10.47 -11.77 4.07
N LYS A 367 -9.97 -12.37 5.16
CA LYS A 367 -8.60 -12.89 5.23
C LYS A 367 -8.31 -13.99 4.21
N GLU A 368 -9.25 -14.91 3.97
CA GLU A 368 -9.09 -15.91 2.89
C GLU A 368 -8.98 -15.25 1.51
N ILE A 369 -9.66 -14.11 1.30
CA ILE A 369 -9.57 -13.38 0.03
C ILE A 369 -8.24 -12.64 -0.08
N LEU A 370 -7.79 -11.93 0.96
CA LEU A 370 -6.47 -11.29 0.98
C LEU A 370 -5.35 -12.31 0.72
N ASP A 371 -5.41 -13.49 1.36
CA ASP A 371 -4.45 -14.58 1.12
C ASP A 371 -4.45 -15.05 -0.34
N SER A 372 -5.61 -15.04 -1.00
CA SER A 372 -5.73 -15.43 -2.41
C SER A 372 -5.16 -14.39 -3.38
N GLN A 373 -5.21 -13.11 -3.01
CA GLN A 373 -4.66 -12.02 -3.82
C GLN A 373 -3.13 -12.01 -3.82
N VAL A 374 -2.48 -12.63 -2.84
CA VAL A 374 -1.02 -12.85 -2.87
C VAL A 374 -0.61 -13.74 -4.06
N GLU A 375 -1.45 -14.71 -4.44
CA GLU A 375 -1.19 -15.61 -5.57
C GLU A 375 -1.77 -15.11 -6.90
N THR A 376 -2.78 -14.23 -6.86
CA THR A 376 -3.57 -13.85 -8.05
C THR A 376 -3.55 -12.35 -8.37
N GLY A 377 -2.96 -11.52 -7.52
CA GLY A 377 -2.99 -10.07 -7.61
C GLY A 377 -4.25 -9.43 -7.02
N LYS A 378 -4.19 -8.13 -6.73
CA LYS A 378 -5.24 -7.40 -5.99
C LYS A 378 -6.52 -7.20 -6.82
N TYR A 379 -6.35 -6.85 -8.10
CA TYR A 379 -7.43 -6.43 -9.01
C TYR A 379 -7.61 -7.43 -10.17
N LEU A 380 -7.82 -8.71 -9.88
CA LEU A 380 -7.89 -9.79 -10.89
C LEU A 380 -8.87 -9.51 -12.05
N ALA A 381 -9.94 -8.74 -11.81
CA ALA A 381 -10.89 -8.34 -12.85
C ALA A 381 -10.29 -7.44 -13.95
N TYR A 382 -9.27 -6.66 -13.60
CA TYR A 382 -8.69 -5.61 -14.44
C TYR A 382 -7.30 -5.95 -14.96
N GLN A 383 -6.76 -7.12 -14.58
CA GLN A 383 -5.44 -7.54 -15.02
C GLN A 383 -5.42 -7.81 -16.53
N GLU A 384 -4.93 -6.84 -17.28
CA GLU A 384 -4.78 -6.90 -18.75
C GLU A 384 -3.39 -6.47 -19.22
N LEU A 385 -2.55 -5.94 -18.32
CA LEU A 385 -1.18 -5.55 -18.63
C LEU A 385 -0.18 -6.60 -18.14
N SER A 386 0.71 -7.07 -19.01
CA SER A 386 1.81 -7.95 -18.63
C SER A 386 2.97 -7.20 -17.99
N ASN A 387 3.90 -7.92 -17.36
CA ASN A 387 5.09 -7.29 -16.79
C ASN A 387 5.93 -6.59 -17.89
N PRO A 388 6.28 -5.29 -17.71
CA PRO A 388 7.01 -4.51 -18.71
C PRO A 388 8.50 -4.84 -18.81
N PHE A 389 9.08 -5.55 -17.84
CA PHE A 389 10.53 -5.71 -17.67
C PHE A 389 11.04 -7.13 -17.90
N TYR A 390 10.15 -8.11 -17.94
CA TYR A 390 10.48 -9.51 -18.14
C TYR A 390 9.72 -10.06 -19.34
N SER A 391 10.37 -10.93 -20.11
CA SER A 391 9.71 -11.64 -21.19
C SER A 391 8.62 -12.55 -20.63
N SER A 392 7.55 -12.78 -21.39
CA SER A 392 6.48 -13.71 -21.03
C SER A 392 6.92 -15.17 -20.81
N ASN A 393 8.16 -15.51 -21.16
CA ASN A 393 8.77 -16.82 -20.95
C ASN A 393 9.64 -16.88 -19.69
N ASP A 394 9.84 -15.75 -19.01
CA ASP A 394 10.56 -15.67 -17.75
C ASP A 394 9.58 -15.87 -16.59
N ASP A 395 9.88 -16.79 -15.68
CA ASP A 395 9.07 -17.07 -14.49
C ASP A 395 8.86 -15.81 -13.63
N LYS A 396 9.75 -14.81 -13.73
CA LYS A 396 9.63 -13.51 -13.06
C LYS A 396 8.49 -12.65 -13.60
N ALA A 397 8.08 -12.82 -14.85
CA ALA A 397 6.98 -12.04 -15.43
C ALA A 397 5.65 -12.26 -14.69
N ASP A 398 5.47 -13.46 -14.12
CA ASP A 398 4.25 -13.89 -13.43
C ASP A 398 4.37 -13.88 -11.89
N SER A 399 5.49 -13.40 -11.34
CA SER A 399 5.74 -13.48 -9.88
C SER A 399 6.43 -12.27 -9.28
N GLU A 400 7.15 -11.48 -10.08
CA GLU A 400 7.88 -10.30 -9.60
C GLU A 400 6.94 -9.10 -9.48
N TYR A 401 7.04 -8.40 -8.34
CA TYR A 401 6.29 -7.16 -8.11
C TYR A 401 6.91 -5.99 -8.85
N LEU A 402 6.06 -5.19 -9.48
CA LEU A 402 6.44 -3.88 -9.99
C LEU A 402 6.47 -2.88 -8.84
N THR A 403 7.65 -2.34 -8.52
CA THR A 403 7.80 -1.25 -7.56
C THR A 403 7.45 0.08 -8.21
N VAL A 404 6.37 0.71 -7.77
CA VAL A 404 5.97 2.06 -8.15
C VAL A 404 6.69 3.07 -7.23
N THR A 405 7.60 3.87 -7.79
CA THR A 405 8.36 4.89 -7.05
C THR A 405 7.68 6.26 -7.04
N LYS A 406 6.72 6.46 -7.96
CA LYS A 406 5.78 7.59 -7.98
C LYS A 406 4.43 7.10 -8.48
N ARG A 407 3.39 7.16 -7.66
CA ARG A 407 2.04 6.70 -8.00
C ARG A 407 1.28 7.71 -8.86
N TYR A 408 0.40 7.19 -9.71
CA TYR A 408 -0.69 7.96 -10.32
C TYR A 408 -1.52 8.67 -9.24
N GLY A 409 -1.88 9.92 -9.47
CA GLY A 409 -2.80 10.67 -8.58
C GLY A 409 -2.33 12.09 -8.29
N TYR A 410 -2.86 12.67 -7.22
CA TYR A 410 -2.54 14.05 -6.84
C TYR A 410 -1.08 14.21 -6.38
N THR A 411 -0.36 15.17 -6.96
CA THR A 411 0.99 15.56 -6.54
C THR A 411 0.99 16.74 -5.57
N ASP A 412 -0.05 17.57 -5.65
CA ASP A 412 -0.37 18.65 -4.71
C ASP A 412 -1.89 18.70 -4.50
N LYS A 413 -2.44 19.79 -3.95
CA LYS A 413 -3.86 19.87 -3.59
C LYS A 413 -4.80 19.79 -4.80
N ASP A 414 -4.34 20.22 -5.97
CA ASP A 414 -5.18 20.49 -7.14
C ASP A 414 -4.63 19.87 -8.45
N THR A 415 -3.37 19.43 -8.46
CA THR A 415 -2.71 18.86 -9.63
C THR A 415 -2.67 17.33 -9.58
N ILE A 416 -3.26 16.69 -10.58
CA ILE A 416 -3.13 15.25 -10.82
C ILE A 416 -1.99 15.00 -11.81
N ASP A 417 -1.04 14.14 -11.43
CA ASP A 417 -0.10 13.52 -12.35
C ASP A 417 -0.72 12.21 -12.89
N PRO A 418 -1.04 12.15 -14.19
CA PRO A 418 -1.65 10.96 -14.80
C PRO A 418 -0.63 9.84 -15.09
N THR A 419 0.63 10.01 -14.66
CA THR A 419 1.71 9.06 -14.91
C THR A 419 2.05 8.25 -13.66
N THR A 420 2.56 7.05 -13.87
CA THR A 420 3.16 6.19 -12.84
C THR A 420 4.63 6.00 -13.18
N THR A 421 5.51 6.04 -12.18
CA THR A 421 6.94 5.76 -12.36
C THR A 421 7.29 4.43 -11.70
N LEU A 422 7.86 3.53 -12.48
CA LEU A 422 8.33 2.21 -12.04
C LEU A 422 9.83 2.25 -11.78
N GLN A 423 10.27 1.54 -10.74
CA GLN A 423 11.69 1.26 -10.51
C GLN A 423 12.23 0.39 -11.66
N ALA A 424 13.41 0.75 -12.19
CA ALA A 424 14.04 0.02 -13.27
C ALA A 424 15.57 0.11 -13.19
N LYS A 425 16.27 -0.55 -14.11
CA LYS A 425 17.72 -0.41 -14.29
C LYS A 425 18.01 0.23 -15.65
N ALA A 426 19.07 1.03 -15.72
CA ALA A 426 19.52 1.59 -17.00
C ALA A 426 19.81 0.46 -17.98
N SER A 427 19.38 0.63 -19.23
CA SER A 427 19.47 -0.36 -20.30
C SER A 427 18.69 -1.65 -20.06
N GLN A 428 17.80 -1.71 -19.05
CA GLN A 428 16.89 -2.83 -18.86
C GLN A 428 15.93 -2.92 -20.05
N LYS A 429 15.62 -4.13 -20.47
CA LYS A 429 14.70 -4.36 -21.59
C LYS A 429 13.27 -3.95 -21.23
N LEU A 430 12.58 -3.39 -22.22
CA LEU A 430 11.16 -3.08 -22.18
C LEU A 430 10.41 -4.01 -23.12
N TYR A 431 9.32 -4.58 -22.61
CA TYR A 431 8.45 -5.49 -23.34
C TYR A 431 7.07 -4.86 -23.56
N ALA A 432 6.38 -5.28 -24.62
CA ALA A 432 5.00 -4.88 -24.85
C ALA A 432 4.10 -5.42 -23.72
N VAL A 433 3.41 -4.51 -23.04
CA VAL A 433 2.50 -4.89 -21.93
C VAL A 433 1.13 -5.33 -22.42
N MET A 434 0.80 -5.00 -23.67
CA MET A 434 -0.45 -5.31 -24.33
C MET A 434 -0.21 -5.42 -25.84
N ASP A 435 -1.12 -6.08 -26.53
CA ASP A 435 -1.13 -6.11 -28.00
C ASP A 435 -1.53 -4.75 -28.55
N GLY A 436 -0.93 -4.34 -29.66
CA GLY A 436 -1.35 -3.10 -30.30
C GLY A 436 -0.46 -2.64 -31.42
N LYS A 437 -0.86 -1.51 -31.99
CA LYS A 437 -0.06 -0.78 -32.97
C LYS A 437 0.84 0.20 -32.25
N VAL A 438 2.14 0.21 -32.56
CA VAL A 438 3.09 1.10 -31.89
C VAL A 438 3.30 2.41 -32.63
N THR A 439 3.53 3.46 -31.87
CA THR A 439 3.93 4.78 -32.36
C THR A 439 5.11 5.28 -31.54
N VAL A 440 6.26 5.45 -32.19
CA VAL A 440 7.45 6.10 -31.61
C VAL A 440 7.34 7.60 -31.90
N THR A 441 7.32 8.43 -30.84
CA THR A 441 6.95 9.84 -30.95
C THR A 441 7.59 10.71 -29.87
N LYS A 442 7.64 12.03 -30.07
CA LYS A 442 7.93 13.04 -29.04
C LYS A 442 6.66 13.67 -28.48
N LYS A 443 5.58 12.90 -28.43
CA LYS A 443 4.29 13.33 -27.90
C LYS A 443 3.81 12.38 -26.80
N ASP A 444 2.99 12.88 -25.90
CA ASP A 444 2.29 12.05 -24.92
C ASP A 444 0.94 11.53 -25.46
N LEU A 445 0.13 10.91 -24.58
CA LEU A 445 -1.19 10.38 -24.94
C LEU A 445 -2.21 11.48 -25.28
N LYS A 446 -2.03 12.71 -24.78
CA LYS A 446 -2.86 13.88 -25.11
C LYS A 446 -2.43 14.55 -26.42
N GLY A 447 -1.27 14.18 -26.95
CA GLY A 447 -0.68 14.75 -28.16
C GLY A 447 0.23 15.96 -27.90
N GLU A 448 0.51 16.27 -26.64
CA GLU A 448 1.41 17.35 -26.22
C GLU A 448 2.87 16.97 -26.46
N LYS A 449 3.70 17.95 -26.84
CA LYS A 449 5.12 17.70 -27.11
C LYS A 449 5.89 17.41 -25.83
N THR A 450 6.66 16.33 -25.82
CA THR A 450 7.60 15.97 -24.75
C THR A 450 9.05 16.21 -25.18
N LYS A 451 9.96 16.35 -24.20
CA LYS A 451 11.41 16.43 -24.47
C LYS A 451 12.02 15.06 -24.82
N THR A 452 11.32 13.99 -24.49
CA THR A 452 11.77 12.59 -24.55
C THR A 452 11.23 11.87 -25.79
N THR A 453 11.90 10.79 -26.18
CA THR A 453 11.37 9.83 -27.16
C THR A 453 10.48 8.83 -26.44
N ASN A 454 9.21 8.75 -26.80
CA ASN A 454 8.22 7.90 -26.17
C ASN A 454 7.76 6.80 -27.15
N LEU A 455 7.19 5.73 -26.60
CA LEU A 455 6.57 4.66 -27.36
C LEU A 455 5.14 4.45 -26.84
N ILE A 456 4.16 4.66 -27.72
CA ILE A 456 2.75 4.41 -27.46
C ILE A 456 2.36 3.07 -28.07
N ILE A 457 1.65 2.23 -27.32
CA ILE A 457 1.00 1.02 -27.80
C ILE A 457 -0.51 1.29 -27.81
N GLU A 458 -1.12 1.19 -28.99
CA GLU A 458 -2.54 1.47 -29.20
C GLU A 458 -3.31 0.18 -29.50
N GLY A 459 -4.21 -0.18 -28.59
CA GLY A 459 -5.20 -1.23 -28.76
C GLY A 459 -6.57 -0.66 -29.14
N LYS A 460 -7.60 -1.52 -29.15
CA LYS A 460 -8.96 -1.13 -29.53
C LYS A 460 -9.64 -0.21 -28.50
N GLU A 461 -9.49 -0.52 -27.22
CA GLU A 461 -10.17 0.17 -26.11
C GLU A 461 -9.18 0.81 -25.12
N ALA A 462 -7.87 0.77 -25.42
CA ALA A 462 -6.83 1.19 -24.50
C ALA A 462 -5.57 1.70 -25.22
N ARG A 463 -4.85 2.61 -24.55
CA ARG A 463 -3.56 3.14 -24.99
C ARG A 463 -2.59 3.14 -23.83
N PHE A 464 -1.40 2.60 -24.06
CA PHE A 464 -0.31 2.57 -23.09
C PHE A 464 0.88 3.37 -23.63
N ILE A 465 1.61 4.06 -22.76
CA ILE A 465 2.83 4.79 -23.15
C ILE A 465 4.00 4.45 -22.25
N TYR A 466 5.16 4.22 -22.86
CA TYR A 466 6.46 4.33 -22.23
C TYR A 466 7.07 5.68 -22.56
N TYR A 467 7.41 6.47 -21.54
CA TYR A 467 8.15 7.72 -21.72
C TYR A 467 9.65 7.45 -21.72
N ASP A 468 10.40 8.26 -22.49
CA ASP A 468 11.86 8.26 -22.48
C ASP A 468 12.51 6.90 -22.70
N ILE A 469 12.17 6.25 -23.80
CA ILE A 469 12.77 4.99 -24.21
C ILE A 469 14.10 5.19 -24.95
N SER A 470 15.00 4.22 -24.83
CA SER A 470 16.26 4.12 -25.57
C SER A 470 16.28 2.86 -26.43
N ASN A 471 17.09 2.86 -27.50
CA ASN A 471 17.33 1.69 -28.35
C ASN A 471 16.04 0.99 -28.84
N SER A 472 15.12 1.76 -29.43
CA SER A 472 13.87 1.19 -29.98
C SER A 472 14.18 0.13 -31.04
N ARG A 473 13.55 -1.05 -30.90
CA ARG A 473 13.59 -2.16 -31.86
C ARG A 473 12.40 -2.18 -32.82
N VAL A 474 11.41 -1.33 -32.56
CA VAL A 474 10.19 -1.20 -33.35
C VAL A 474 10.09 0.18 -33.99
N ARG A 475 9.31 0.29 -35.05
CA ARG A 475 9.05 1.52 -35.81
C ARG A 475 7.57 1.89 -35.71
N THR A 476 7.28 3.18 -35.86
CA THR A 476 5.89 3.67 -35.93
C THR A 476 5.14 2.95 -37.04
N GLY A 477 4.01 2.34 -36.69
CA GLY A 477 3.21 1.55 -37.62
C GLY A 477 3.23 0.05 -37.34
N ASP A 478 4.26 -0.45 -36.68
CA ASP A 478 4.41 -1.88 -36.39
C ASP A 478 3.27 -2.37 -35.48
N ARG A 479 2.87 -3.64 -35.65
CA ARG A 479 2.03 -4.35 -34.68
C ARG A 479 2.92 -5.16 -33.77
N VAL A 480 2.62 -5.14 -32.48
CA VAL A 480 3.36 -5.87 -31.46
C VAL A 480 2.41 -6.75 -30.66
N GLU A 481 2.95 -7.90 -30.24
CA GLU A 481 2.28 -8.84 -29.33
C GLU A 481 2.81 -8.68 -27.92
N THR A 482 1.96 -8.93 -26.93
CA THR A 482 2.28 -8.89 -25.51
C THR A 482 3.50 -9.77 -25.21
N GLY A 483 4.49 -9.20 -24.53
CA GLY A 483 5.77 -9.86 -24.24
C GLY A 483 6.84 -9.73 -25.32
N GLN A 484 6.57 -9.04 -26.44
CA GLN A 484 7.59 -8.71 -27.44
C GLN A 484 8.55 -7.64 -26.92
N GLU A 485 9.87 -7.81 -27.14
CA GLU A 485 10.88 -6.80 -26.78
C GLU A 485 10.74 -5.56 -27.68
N LEU A 486 10.60 -4.39 -27.07
CA LEU A 486 10.32 -3.13 -27.75
C LEU A 486 11.51 -2.18 -27.76
N ALA A 487 12.15 -2.00 -26.60
CA ALA A 487 13.14 -0.96 -26.37
C ALA A 487 13.93 -1.28 -25.09
N THR A 488 14.73 -0.31 -24.62
CA THR A 488 15.39 -0.34 -23.31
C THR A 488 15.08 0.92 -22.50
N VAL A 489 15.11 0.80 -21.18
CA VAL A 489 14.97 1.92 -20.24
C VAL A 489 16.17 2.86 -20.35
N SER A 490 15.93 4.16 -20.48
CA SER A 490 17.01 5.17 -20.61
C SER A 490 17.74 5.47 -19.31
N GLY A 491 17.05 5.33 -18.17
CA GLY A 491 17.60 5.59 -16.83
C GLY A 491 17.29 4.47 -15.86
N SER A 492 17.25 4.80 -14.57
CA SER A 492 16.98 3.85 -13.48
C SER A 492 15.52 3.85 -13.01
N THR A 493 14.64 4.47 -13.79
CA THR A 493 13.20 4.43 -13.61
C THR A 493 12.53 4.42 -14.98
N GLN A 494 11.34 3.84 -15.06
CA GLN A 494 10.52 3.88 -16.27
C GLN A 494 9.19 4.56 -15.96
N LYS A 495 8.96 5.74 -16.57
CA LYS A 495 7.67 6.43 -16.48
C LYS A 495 6.69 5.87 -17.51
N ILE A 496 5.44 5.66 -17.10
CA ILE A 496 4.36 5.08 -17.89
C ILE A 496 3.05 5.85 -17.67
N ALA A 497 2.11 5.71 -18.60
CA ALA A 497 0.71 6.08 -18.38
C ALA A 497 -0.21 5.13 -19.16
N TYR A 498 -1.45 5.04 -18.70
CA TYR A 498 -2.45 4.16 -19.29
C TYR A 498 -3.78 4.90 -19.45
N ALA A 499 -4.38 4.79 -20.63
CA ALA A 499 -5.66 5.40 -20.94
C ALA A 499 -6.66 4.36 -21.43
N LYS A 500 -7.89 4.46 -20.92
CA LYS A 500 -9.02 3.61 -21.29
C LYS A 500 -10.07 4.43 -22.01
N ARG A 501 -10.63 3.85 -23.07
CA ARG A 501 -11.73 4.45 -23.82
C ARG A 501 -13.00 4.38 -22.99
N TYR A 502 -13.58 5.53 -22.68
CA TYR A 502 -14.90 5.61 -22.05
C TYR A 502 -15.99 5.57 -23.13
N GLY A 503 -15.81 6.34 -24.20
CA GLY A 503 -16.77 6.48 -25.29
C GLY A 503 -17.40 7.87 -25.34
N GLU A 504 -18.63 7.96 -25.85
CA GLU A 504 -19.39 9.21 -25.89
C GLU A 504 -19.87 9.56 -24.47
N VAL A 505 -19.85 10.86 -24.13
CA VAL A 505 -20.30 11.38 -22.83
C VAL A 505 -21.50 12.31 -23.04
N ASP A 506 -22.62 11.92 -22.45
CA ASP A 506 -23.90 12.63 -22.47
C ASP A 506 -24.02 13.59 -21.27
N ASP A 507 -24.99 14.51 -21.32
CA ASP A 507 -25.20 15.47 -20.23
C ASP A 507 -25.68 14.85 -18.91
N LYS A 508 -26.26 13.64 -18.99
CA LYS A 508 -26.66 12.82 -17.84
C LYS A 508 -25.47 12.16 -17.12
N ASP A 509 -24.31 12.08 -17.76
CA ASP A 509 -23.14 11.43 -17.19
C ASP A 509 -22.50 12.28 -16.09
N ALA A 510 -21.63 11.63 -15.31
CA ALA A 510 -20.98 12.24 -14.17
C ALA A 510 -20.23 13.54 -14.54
N THR A 511 -20.28 14.52 -13.64
CA THR A 511 -19.67 15.84 -13.84
C THR A 511 -18.18 15.76 -14.19
N TRP A 512 -17.45 14.78 -13.64
CA TRP A 512 -16.02 14.61 -13.91
C TRP A 512 -15.73 14.12 -15.34
N LEU A 513 -16.63 13.35 -15.96
CA LEU A 513 -16.54 12.93 -17.38
C LEU A 513 -16.85 14.09 -18.32
N LYS A 514 -17.90 14.86 -18.01
CA LYS A 514 -18.25 16.08 -18.75
C LYS A 514 -17.10 17.08 -18.75
N LYS A 515 -16.37 17.22 -17.64
CA LYS A 515 -15.15 18.02 -17.58
C LYS A 515 -14.08 17.57 -18.59
N ILE A 516 -13.92 16.26 -18.85
CA ILE A 516 -12.98 15.79 -19.88
C ILE A 516 -13.48 16.14 -21.29
N ARG A 517 -14.80 16.01 -21.53
CA ARG A 517 -15.45 16.33 -22.80
C ARG A 517 -15.35 17.83 -23.16
N ASP A 518 -15.54 18.68 -22.15
CA ASP A 518 -15.82 20.11 -22.34
C ASP A 518 -14.60 21.01 -22.17
N ARG A 519 -13.56 20.55 -21.45
CA ARG A 519 -12.36 21.35 -21.17
C ARG A 519 -11.11 20.49 -21.06
N GLU A 520 -9.96 21.13 -21.15
CA GLU A 520 -8.69 20.45 -20.94
C GLU A 520 -8.48 20.13 -19.44
N VAL A 521 -8.18 18.87 -19.14
CA VAL A 521 -7.86 18.38 -17.79
C VAL A 521 -6.68 17.41 -17.85
N SER A 522 -5.99 17.19 -16.73
CA SER A 522 -4.80 16.32 -16.70
C SER A 522 -5.12 14.81 -16.71
N TYR A 523 -6.33 14.42 -16.32
CA TYR A 523 -6.73 13.02 -16.13
C TYR A 523 -7.54 12.43 -17.29
N GLY A 524 -7.61 13.11 -18.43
CA GLY A 524 -8.31 12.61 -19.61
C GLY A 524 -8.17 13.53 -20.82
N TYR A 525 -8.64 13.06 -21.97
CA TYR A 525 -8.64 13.80 -23.22
C TYR A 525 -9.75 13.30 -24.16
N THR A 526 -9.99 14.03 -25.25
CA THR A 526 -10.96 13.62 -26.28
C THR A 526 -10.29 13.29 -27.60
N ILE A 527 -10.81 12.30 -28.31
CA ILE A 527 -10.46 12.02 -29.70
C ILE A 527 -11.68 12.28 -30.58
N GLN A 528 -11.48 13.00 -31.69
CA GLN A 528 -12.50 13.18 -32.71
C GLN A 528 -12.60 11.92 -33.58
N THR A 529 -13.82 11.40 -33.70
CA THR A 529 -14.13 10.27 -34.59
C THR A 529 -14.39 10.74 -36.01
N LYS A 530 -14.41 9.78 -36.96
CA LYS A 530 -14.75 10.04 -38.37
C LYS A 530 -16.18 10.61 -38.56
N MET A 531 -17.06 10.47 -37.56
CA MET A 531 -18.42 11.01 -37.57
C MET A 531 -18.55 12.35 -36.84
N ASN A 532 -17.44 13.05 -36.58
CA ASN A 532 -17.39 14.32 -35.85
C ASN A 532 -17.93 14.26 -34.41
N LYS A 533 -17.94 13.06 -33.82
CA LYS A 533 -18.26 12.85 -32.40
C LYS A 533 -16.98 12.84 -31.57
N LYS A 534 -17.03 13.43 -30.37
CA LYS A 534 -15.95 13.40 -29.40
C LYS A 534 -16.05 12.16 -28.52
N GLU A 535 -15.03 11.30 -28.58
CA GLU A 535 -14.87 10.19 -27.64
C GLU A 535 -13.96 10.60 -26.48
N VAL A 536 -14.41 10.35 -25.25
CA VAL A 536 -13.66 10.59 -24.03
C VAL A 536 -12.76 9.39 -23.73
N TRP A 537 -11.51 9.71 -23.41
CA TRP A 537 -10.48 8.79 -22.94
C TRP A 537 -10.03 9.22 -21.55
N VAL A 538 -10.01 8.29 -20.61
CA VAL A 538 -9.66 8.54 -19.21
C VAL A 538 -8.27 7.96 -18.95
N LEU A 539 -7.37 8.78 -18.39
CA LEU A 539 -6.07 8.32 -17.91
C LEU A 539 -6.28 7.69 -16.53
N THR A 540 -6.06 6.39 -16.42
CA THR A 540 -6.34 5.59 -15.20
C THR A 540 -5.05 5.17 -14.52
N ASN A 541 -5.13 4.79 -13.23
CA ASN A 541 -4.03 4.23 -12.48
C ASN A 541 -3.58 2.89 -13.12
N PRO A 542 -2.38 2.81 -13.74
CA PRO A 542 -1.91 1.57 -14.36
C PRO A 542 -1.77 0.42 -13.35
N GLY A 543 -1.63 0.73 -12.05
CA GLY A 543 -1.47 -0.25 -10.98
C GLY A 543 -2.64 -1.24 -10.85
N PHE A 544 -3.85 -0.87 -11.29
CA PHE A 544 -5.00 -1.77 -11.29
C PHE A 544 -4.91 -2.88 -12.32
N TYR A 545 -4.12 -2.66 -13.38
CA TYR A 545 -4.11 -3.52 -14.56
C TYR A 545 -2.89 -4.45 -14.62
N PHE A 546 -1.92 -4.24 -13.72
CA PHE A 546 -0.81 -5.16 -13.53
C PHE A 546 -1.12 -6.19 -12.43
N PRO A 547 -0.66 -7.45 -12.56
CA PRO A 547 -0.92 -8.48 -11.56
C PRO A 547 -0.33 -8.17 -10.17
N PHE A 548 0.93 -7.74 -10.12
CA PHE A 548 1.67 -7.56 -8.87
C PHE A 548 2.33 -6.19 -8.81
N VAL A 549 1.79 -5.32 -7.97
CA VAL A 549 2.25 -3.92 -7.80
C VAL A 549 2.46 -3.64 -6.33
N LYS A 550 3.54 -2.92 -6.01
CA LYS A 550 3.81 -2.36 -4.68
C LYS A 550 4.25 -0.91 -4.80
N TYR A 551 3.94 -0.09 -3.81
CA TYR A 551 4.23 1.34 -3.82
C TYR A 551 5.41 1.65 -2.88
N ALA A 552 6.45 2.33 -3.36
CA ALA A 552 7.58 2.73 -2.52
C ALA A 552 7.29 4.01 -1.72
N GLU A 553 6.31 4.81 -2.14
CA GLU A 553 5.88 6.00 -1.41
C GLU A 553 5.03 5.57 -0.21
N THR A 554 5.49 5.93 0.99
CA THR A 554 4.79 5.71 2.26
C THR A 554 4.67 7.02 3.03
N THR A 555 3.74 7.08 3.98
CA THR A 555 3.59 8.25 4.85
C THR A 555 4.87 8.48 5.64
N ILE A 556 5.43 9.69 5.53
CA ILE A 556 6.62 10.10 6.29
C ILE A 556 6.21 11.12 7.32
N VAL A 557 6.37 10.79 8.61
CA VAL A 557 6.22 11.75 9.70
C VAL A 557 7.58 12.40 9.95
N THR A 558 7.68 13.67 9.58
CA THR A 558 8.89 14.49 9.75
C THR A 558 8.84 15.14 11.12
N GLN A 559 9.76 14.71 12.00
CA GLN A 559 10.02 15.43 13.25
C GLN A 559 10.59 16.82 12.94
N THR A 560 10.31 17.79 13.81
CA THR A 560 10.50 19.22 13.55
C THR A 560 11.92 19.58 13.06
N PRO A 561 12.09 20.60 12.20
CA PRO A 561 13.39 21.00 11.65
C PRO A 561 14.51 21.24 12.69
N SER A 562 14.17 21.60 13.93
CA SER A 562 15.11 21.84 15.03
C SER A 562 15.84 20.59 15.52
N GLU A 563 15.20 19.41 15.48
CA GLU A 563 15.84 18.16 15.93
C GLU A 563 16.72 17.57 14.82
N MET A 564 16.29 17.74 13.57
CA MET A 564 17.00 17.26 12.40
C MET A 564 18.29 18.06 12.16
N SER A 565 18.29 19.38 12.32
CA SER A 565 19.51 20.19 12.17
C SER A 565 20.61 19.83 13.17
N GLY A 566 20.24 19.60 14.43
CA GLY A 566 21.17 19.17 15.49
C GLY A 566 21.77 17.79 15.19
N ARG A 567 20.93 16.82 14.79
CA ARG A 567 21.37 15.49 14.39
C ARG A 567 22.25 15.53 13.13
N ALA A 568 21.92 16.39 12.15
CA ALA A 568 22.72 16.61 10.95
C ALA A 568 24.12 17.14 11.29
N LYS A 569 24.21 18.09 12.23
CA LYS A 569 25.50 18.63 12.69
C LYS A 569 26.33 17.56 13.41
N GLN A 570 25.72 16.81 14.33
CA GLN A 570 26.40 15.70 15.02
C GLN A 570 26.89 14.63 14.04
N PHE A 571 26.05 14.28 13.06
CA PHE A 571 26.42 13.39 11.97
C PHE A 571 27.62 13.92 11.18
N TYR A 572 27.58 15.20 10.79
CA TYR A 572 28.69 15.87 10.11
C TYR A 572 29.99 15.82 10.92
N ASP A 573 29.95 16.10 12.22
CA ASP A 573 31.13 16.07 13.08
C ASP A 573 31.71 14.67 13.22
N LEU A 574 30.85 13.66 13.37
CA LEU A 574 31.28 12.27 13.41
C LEU A 574 31.88 11.82 12.08
N VAL A 575 31.29 12.20 10.95
CA VAL A 575 31.86 11.89 9.64
C VAL A 575 33.20 12.58 9.45
N LYS A 576 33.35 13.86 9.80
CA LYS A 576 34.65 14.56 9.77
C LYS A 576 35.68 13.97 10.73
N LYS A 577 35.23 13.44 11.88
CA LYS A 577 36.09 12.75 12.86
C LYS A 577 36.67 11.44 12.29
N TYR A 578 35.84 10.61 11.66
CA TYR A 578 36.25 9.28 11.16
C TYR A 578 36.70 9.26 9.69
N LEU A 579 36.34 10.31 8.93
CA LEU A 579 36.70 10.50 7.53
C LEU A 579 37.08 11.99 7.30
N PRO A 580 38.27 12.42 7.74
CA PRO A 580 38.67 13.84 7.70
C PRO A 580 38.64 14.50 6.32
N GLN A 581 38.84 13.71 5.26
CA GLN A 581 38.79 14.15 3.87
C GLN A 581 37.36 14.29 3.30
N ALA A 582 36.33 14.04 4.11
CA ALA A 582 34.95 14.25 3.70
C ALA A 582 34.67 15.73 3.41
N THR A 583 33.86 16.00 2.39
CA THR A 583 33.51 17.33 1.91
C THR A 583 32.15 17.74 2.46
N ASP A 584 31.91 19.04 2.61
CA ASP A 584 30.64 19.53 3.15
C ASP A 584 29.47 19.17 2.22
N ASN A 585 29.68 19.27 0.89
CA ASN A 585 28.69 18.87 -0.12
C ASN A 585 28.40 17.37 -0.10
N GLY A 586 29.42 16.53 0.08
CA GLY A 586 29.27 15.08 0.16
C GLY A 586 28.48 14.66 1.39
N ILE A 587 28.81 15.22 2.56
CA ILE A 587 28.07 14.96 3.80
C ILE A 587 26.64 15.51 3.70
N ALA A 588 26.45 16.71 3.15
CA ALA A 588 25.13 17.31 2.95
C ALA A 588 24.24 16.45 2.06
N ALA A 589 24.77 15.91 0.96
CA ALA A 589 24.05 15.00 0.07
C ALA A 589 23.55 13.74 0.79
N ILE A 590 24.40 13.15 1.63
CA ILE A 590 24.06 11.99 2.46
C ILE A 590 22.96 12.35 3.47
N VAL A 591 23.13 13.48 4.17
CA VAL A 591 22.14 14.02 5.09
C VAL A 591 20.80 14.28 4.41
N GLY A 592 20.80 14.77 3.16
CA GLY A 592 19.60 14.97 2.36
C GLY A 592 18.78 13.69 2.20
N CYS A 593 19.46 12.56 1.96
CA CYS A 593 18.80 11.26 1.90
C CYS A 593 18.29 10.81 3.28
N PHE A 594 19.14 10.83 4.31
CA PHE A 594 18.74 10.39 5.66
C PHE A 594 17.67 11.27 6.31
N GLY A 595 17.59 12.55 5.93
CA GLY A 595 16.51 13.43 6.36
C GLY A 595 15.15 12.95 5.90
N VAL A 596 15.05 12.40 4.68
CA VAL A 596 13.81 11.79 4.20
C VAL A 596 13.62 10.37 4.76
N GLU A 597 14.68 9.57 4.84
CA GLU A 597 14.57 8.17 5.31
C GLU A 597 14.21 8.04 6.80
N SER A 598 14.80 8.87 7.66
CA SER A 598 14.73 8.68 9.11
C SER A 598 14.54 9.98 9.89
N GLY A 599 14.53 11.14 9.23
CA GLY A 599 14.67 12.44 9.91
C GLY A 599 16.02 12.58 10.59
N ILE A 600 17.05 11.89 10.07
CA ILE A 600 18.40 11.78 10.64
C ILE A 600 18.36 11.22 12.08
N ASN A 601 17.33 10.46 12.42
CA ASN A 601 17.21 9.85 13.73
C ASN A 601 17.83 8.44 13.70
N PRO A 602 18.93 8.20 14.44
CA PRO A 602 19.57 6.88 14.47
C PRO A 602 18.71 5.83 15.19
N LYS A 603 17.77 6.26 16.04
CA LYS A 603 16.79 5.40 16.72
C LYS A 603 15.47 5.38 15.95
N ARG A 604 15.52 4.81 14.74
CA ARG A 604 14.37 4.58 13.86
C ARG A 604 14.35 3.15 13.36
N ALA A 605 13.16 2.61 13.14
CA ALA A 605 12.96 1.37 12.42
C ALA A 605 11.75 1.48 11.50
N GLU A 606 11.77 0.79 10.38
CA GLU A 606 10.65 0.79 9.45
C GLU A 606 9.38 0.25 10.13
N GLY A 607 8.31 1.04 10.05
CA GLY A 607 7.04 0.78 10.72
C GLY A 607 7.02 1.12 12.22
N ASP A 608 8.05 1.77 12.77
CA ASP A 608 8.13 2.11 14.20
C ASP A 608 7.06 3.07 14.71
N TYR A 609 6.50 3.90 13.84
CA TYR A 609 5.42 4.86 14.12
C TYR A 609 4.02 4.25 14.16
N LEU A 610 3.89 2.96 13.84
CA LEU A 610 2.61 2.23 13.88
C LEU A 610 2.24 1.87 15.33
N SER A 611 1.03 1.35 15.54
CA SER A 611 0.66 0.77 16.83
C SER A 611 1.48 -0.51 17.13
N PRO A 612 1.89 -0.74 18.39
CA PRO A 612 2.42 -2.03 18.82
C PRO A 612 1.41 -3.18 18.54
N PRO A 613 1.87 -4.39 18.17
CA PRO A 613 3.25 -4.88 18.28
C PRO A 613 4.12 -4.61 17.03
N VAL A 614 3.57 -4.03 15.97
CA VAL A 614 4.34 -3.75 14.74
C VAL A 614 5.22 -2.53 14.92
N GLY A 615 4.63 -1.45 15.45
CA GLY A 615 5.37 -0.25 15.83
C GLY A 615 6.03 -0.36 17.19
N ALA A 616 6.71 0.71 17.58
CA ALA A 616 7.65 0.69 18.70
C ALA A 616 6.96 0.79 20.05
N SER A 617 7.48 0.01 20.99
CA SER A 617 7.27 0.14 22.44
C SER A 617 8.62 0.33 23.12
N ASP A 618 8.64 0.63 24.42
CA ASP A 618 9.90 0.82 25.16
C ASP A 618 10.84 -0.40 25.06
N SER A 619 10.28 -1.62 25.01
CA SER A 619 11.04 -2.86 24.87
C SER A 619 11.46 -3.22 23.44
N SER A 620 10.89 -2.55 22.42
CA SER A 620 11.07 -2.93 21.00
C SER A 620 12.51 -2.79 20.51
N TRP A 621 13.22 -1.77 20.98
CA TRP A 621 14.53 -1.37 20.44
C TRP A 621 15.66 -2.38 20.72
N ASP A 622 15.45 -3.30 21.65
CA ASP A 622 16.39 -4.37 22.00
C ASP A 622 15.79 -5.78 21.77
N ASP A 623 14.57 -5.86 21.21
CA ASP A 623 13.90 -7.12 20.89
C ASP A 623 14.26 -7.60 19.48
N GLU A 624 15.05 -8.66 19.41
CA GLU A 624 15.47 -9.31 18.17
C GLU A 624 14.29 -9.68 17.26
N SER A 625 13.16 -10.13 17.82
CA SER A 625 11.98 -10.52 17.03
C SER A 625 11.26 -9.32 16.41
N TRP A 626 11.27 -8.17 17.10
CA TRP A 626 10.71 -6.93 16.59
C TRP A 626 11.61 -6.30 15.51
N LEU A 627 12.93 -6.30 15.75
CA LEU A 627 13.94 -5.79 14.81
C LEU A 627 14.03 -6.60 13.51
N THR A 628 13.50 -7.83 13.51
CA THR A 628 13.50 -8.75 12.35
C THR A 628 12.13 -8.94 11.73
N LEU A 629 11.14 -8.10 12.07
CA LEU A 629 9.85 -8.14 11.39
C LEU A 629 10.05 -7.85 9.89
N GLY A 630 9.56 -8.76 9.04
CA GLY A 630 9.59 -8.59 7.59
C GLY A 630 8.44 -7.71 7.09
N GLY A 631 8.54 -7.29 5.83
CA GLY A 631 7.54 -6.44 5.17
C GLY A 631 6.10 -6.94 5.29
N PRO A 632 5.80 -8.24 5.12
CA PRO A 632 4.43 -8.75 5.25
C PRO A 632 3.82 -8.55 6.63
N ALA A 633 4.63 -8.53 7.69
CA ALA A 633 4.15 -8.28 9.05
C ALA A 633 3.91 -6.79 9.29
N ILE A 634 4.61 -5.90 8.58
CA ILE A 634 4.50 -4.45 8.71
C ILE A 634 3.33 -3.91 7.90
N TYR A 635 3.18 -4.41 6.68
CA TYR A 635 2.26 -3.88 5.67
C TYR A 635 1.11 -4.84 5.34
N GLY A 636 0.63 -5.59 6.33
CA GLY A 636 -0.59 -6.41 6.19
C GLY A 636 -0.54 -7.46 5.06
N GLY A 637 0.63 -8.02 4.77
CA GLY A 637 0.86 -9.01 3.70
C GLY A 637 1.66 -8.50 2.49
N GLY A 638 1.95 -7.19 2.41
CA GLY A 638 2.76 -6.58 1.35
C GLY A 638 4.28 -6.74 1.52
N TYR A 639 5.06 -6.32 0.52
CA TYR A 639 6.54 -6.22 0.56
C TYR A 639 7.29 -7.49 1.03
N PRO A 640 7.03 -8.66 0.43
CA PRO A 640 7.69 -9.91 0.80
C PRO A 640 9.21 -9.90 0.55
N ASN A 641 9.70 -8.93 -0.23
CA ASN A 641 11.12 -8.74 -0.46
C ASN A 641 11.84 -8.20 0.78
N ILE A 642 11.15 -7.63 1.76
CA ILE A 642 11.73 -7.17 3.02
C ILE A 642 11.72 -8.35 3.99
N LEU A 643 12.89 -8.96 4.18
CA LEU A 643 13.08 -10.08 5.09
C LEU A 643 13.15 -9.58 6.53
N HIS A 644 13.94 -8.53 6.78
CA HIS A 644 13.98 -7.80 8.04
C HIS A 644 13.91 -6.30 7.77
N ARG A 645 13.07 -5.59 8.52
CA ARG A 645 12.78 -4.16 8.40
C ARG A 645 14.02 -3.26 8.34
N GLY A 646 13.87 -2.09 7.72
CA GLY A 646 14.87 -1.03 7.78
C GLY A 646 15.18 -0.58 9.20
N LEU A 647 16.45 -0.34 9.51
CA LEU A 647 16.90 0.23 10.79
C LEU A 647 17.72 1.51 10.57
N GLY A 648 17.64 2.44 11.52
CA GLY A 648 18.55 3.58 11.67
C GLY A 648 18.51 4.60 10.53
N LEU A 649 19.60 5.38 10.42
CA LEU A 649 19.69 6.54 9.53
C LEU A 649 19.33 6.25 8.08
N GLY A 650 19.89 5.17 7.53
CA GLY A 650 19.73 4.75 6.14
C GLY A 650 18.77 3.59 5.94
N GLN A 651 17.88 3.33 6.90
CA GLN A 651 16.89 2.24 6.86
C GLN A 651 17.51 0.92 6.36
N TRP A 652 18.61 0.49 6.99
CA TRP A 652 19.34 -0.72 6.61
C TRP A 652 18.43 -1.94 6.71
N THR A 653 18.11 -2.52 5.56
CA THR A 653 17.07 -3.53 5.39
C THR A 653 17.71 -4.84 4.90
N ASP A 654 17.20 -5.98 5.36
CA ASP A 654 17.54 -7.27 4.76
C ASP A 654 16.51 -7.60 3.69
N THR A 655 16.99 -7.92 2.48
CA THR A 655 16.13 -8.12 1.32
C THR A 655 16.37 -9.47 0.65
N SER A 656 15.32 -9.99 0.00
CA SER A 656 15.34 -11.31 -0.64
C SER A 656 16.29 -11.41 -1.84
N ASP A 657 16.74 -10.28 -2.39
CA ASP A 657 17.75 -10.19 -3.44
C ASP A 657 19.20 -10.19 -2.91
N GLY A 658 19.37 -10.33 -1.59
CA GLY A 658 20.66 -10.67 -0.96
C GLY A 658 21.27 -9.57 -0.11
N ALA A 659 20.63 -8.41 0.07
CA ALA A 659 21.11 -7.44 1.06
C ALA A 659 20.83 -7.96 2.47
N ASN A 660 21.80 -7.81 3.37
CA ASN A 660 21.74 -8.28 4.75
C ASN A 660 22.13 -7.17 5.75
N ARG A 661 21.81 -5.91 5.43
CA ARG A 661 22.33 -4.73 6.12
C ARG A 661 21.72 -4.51 7.51
N ASN A 662 20.46 -4.92 7.75
CA ASN A 662 19.87 -4.94 9.09
C ASN A 662 20.69 -5.90 9.97
N THR A 663 20.93 -7.12 9.47
CA THR A 663 21.70 -8.13 10.20
C THR A 663 23.13 -7.63 10.47
N LEU A 664 23.81 -7.11 9.45
CA LEU A 664 25.17 -6.57 9.59
C LEU A 664 25.25 -5.44 10.62
N LEU A 665 24.29 -4.51 10.65
CA LEU A 665 24.28 -3.42 11.64
C LEU A 665 24.18 -3.97 13.06
N ARG A 666 23.32 -4.96 13.29
CA ARG A 666 23.12 -5.54 14.63
C ARG A 666 24.32 -6.39 15.07
N GLU A 667 24.94 -7.12 14.15
CA GLU A 667 26.18 -7.85 14.42
C GLU A 667 27.34 -6.89 14.72
N PHE A 668 27.47 -5.82 13.94
CA PHE A 668 28.45 -4.76 14.17
C PHE A 668 28.23 -4.08 15.52
N ALA A 669 26.99 -3.77 15.89
CA ALA A 669 26.63 -3.23 17.20
C ALA A 669 27.07 -4.14 18.36
N LYS A 670 26.82 -5.45 18.22
CA LYS A 670 27.23 -6.46 19.21
C LYS A 670 28.76 -6.55 19.32
N LYS A 671 29.47 -6.53 18.19
CA LYS A 671 30.93 -6.56 18.14
C LYS A 671 31.56 -5.33 18.82
N GLU A 672 31.01 -4.15 18.58
CA GLU A 672 31.50 -2.88 19.14
C GLU A 672 30.99 -2.61 20.57
N GLY A 673 30.10 -3.46 21.09
CA GLY A 673 29.52 -3.30 22.44
C GLY A 673 28.66 -2.05 22.60
N GLN A 674 28.05 -1.53 21.53
CA GLN A 674 27.20 -0.34 21.56
C GLN A 674 25.78 -0.65 21.10
N LYS A 675 24.83 0.24 21.43
CA LYS A 675 23.46 0.15 20.91
C LYS A 675 23.44 0.42 19.40
N TRP A 676 22.72 -0.41 18.65
CA TRP A 676 22.62 -0.28 17.18
C TRP A 676 22.06 1.08 16.74
N TYR A 677 21.26 1.72 17.61
CA TYR A 677 20.68 3.04 17.41
C TYR A 677 21.54 4.21 17.92
N SER A 678 22.83 3.98 18.22
CA SER A 678 23.81 5.04 18.48
C SER A 678 24.24 5.69 17.16
N LEU A 679 24.26 7.03 17.13
CA LEU A 679 24.68 7.80 15.95
C LEU A 679 26.14 7.49 15.55
N GLU A 680 27.05 7.47 16.54
CA GLU A 680 28.46 7.18 16.31
C GLU A 680 28.68 5.77 15.75
N LEU A 681 27.99 4.77 16.32
CA LEU A 681 28.07 3.40 15.82
C LEU A 681 27.60 3.32 14.37
N GLN A 682 26.50 3.99 14.02
CA GLN A 682 25.98 3.96 12.66
C GLN A 682 26.93 4.64 11.66
N VAL A 683 27.61 5.73 12.04
CA VAL A 683 28.67 6.33 11.21
C VAL A 683 29.82 5.35 10.97
N LYS A 684 30.28 4.67 12.02
CA LYS A 684 31.29 3.61 11.90
C LYS A 684 30.81 2.47 11.01
N PHE A 685 29.58 1.99 11.21
CA PHE A 685 28.99 0.95 10.38
C PHE A 685 29.06 1.30 8.88
N MET A 686 28.72 2.53 8.49
CA MET A 686 28.82 2.96 7.08
C MET A 686 30.25 3.01 6.53
N LEU A 687 31.26 3.17 7.40
CA LEU A 687 32.67 3.27 7.02
C LEU A 687 33.38 1.92 6.97
N GLU A 688 32.94 0.94 7.78
CA GLU A 688 33.68 -0.30 8.03
C GLU A 688 32.80 -1.55 8.28
N GLY A 689 31.55 -1.40 8.69
CA GLY A 689 30.69 -2.54 9.08
C GLY A 689 29.71 -3.02 8.01
N ASP A 690 29.36 -2.17 7.04
CA ASP A 690 28.40 -2.48 5.99
C ASP A 690 29.02 -3.37 4.87
N ASN A 691 28.22 -3.74 3.86
CA ASN A 691 28.76 -4.43 2.70
C ASN A 691 29.76 -3.53 1.94
N PRO A 692 30.87 -4.07 1.39
CA PRO A 692 31.88 -3.32 0.64
C PRO A 692 31.30 -2.36 -0.42
N TYR A 693 30.23 -2.74 -1.11
CA TYR A 693 29.56 -1.86 -2.08
C TYR A 693 29.06 -0.55 -1.46
N TYR A 694 28.38 -0.64 -0.30
CA TYR A 694 27.83 0.52 0.40
C TYR A 694 28.92 1.33 1.08
N ILE A 695 29.92 0.68 1.69
CA ILE A 695 31.09 1.36 2.25
C ILE A 695 31.76 2.23 1.18
N ASN A 696 32.00 1.66 -0.01
CA ASN A 696 32.63 2.38 -1.12
C ASN A 696 31.75 3.51 -1.64
N THR A 697 30.43 3.31 -1.69
CA THR A 697 29.47 4.36 -2.09
C THR A 697 29.47 5.52 -1.11
N PHE A 698 29.39 5.23 0.20
CA PHE A 698 29.43 6.24 1.26
C PHE A 698 30.72 7.06 1.18
N LYS A 699 31.88 6.39 1.18
CA LYS A 699 33.19 7.07 1.08
C LYS A 699 33.28 7.90 -0.19
N ARG A 700 32.88 7.33 -1.34
CA ARG A 700 32.94 8.04 -2.63
C ARG A 700 32.09 9.31 -2.63
N VAL A 701 30.86 9.27 -2.12
CA VAL A 701 30.01 10.47 -2.06
C VAL A 701 30.53 11.45 -1.01
N ALA A 702 30.85 10.96 0.19
CA ALA A 702 31.29 11.79 1.30
C ALA A 702 32.57 12.58 0.97
N THR A 703 33.48 12.06 0.14
CA THR A 703 34.74 12.73 -0.21
C THR A 703 34.71 13.45 -1.56
N ASN A 704 33.56 13.54 -2.23
CA ASN A 704 33.47 14.16 -3.56
C ASN A 704 33.18 15.66 -3.47
N ASN A 705 33.84 16.47 -4.31
CA ASN A 705 33.65 17.93 -4.38
C ASN A 705 32.59 18.36 -5.42
N GLY A 706 31.81 17.43 -5.95
CA GLY A 706 30.68 17.73 -6.86
C GLY A 706 29.61 18.61 -6.22
N ASP A 707 28.67 19.08 -7.04
CA ASP A 707 27.54 19.85 -6.56
C ASP A 707 26.60 18.98 -5.70
N VAL A 708 25.97 19.60 -4.70
CA VAL A 708 25.15 18.91 -3.71
C VAL A 708 23.94 18.20 -4.34
N ASP A 709 23.40 18.73 -5.44
CA ASP A 709 22.21 18.17 -6.08
C ASP A 709 22.54 16.86 -6.81
N SER A 710 23.63 16.84 -7.57
CA SER A 710 24.13 15.65 -8.26
C SER A 710 24.58 14.57 -7.29
N LEU A 711 25.30 14.95 -6.22
CA LEU A 711 25.73 14.01 -5.19
C LEU A 711 24.55 13.42 -4.42
N THR A 712 23.50 14.20 -4.16
CA THR A 712 22.27 13.71 -3.53
C THR A 712 21.57 12.70 -4.43
N ALA A 713 21.44 12.99 -5.73
CA ALA A 713 20.85 12.07 -6.70
C ALA A 713 21.64 10.78 -6.83
N GLU A 714 22.97 10.89 -6.79
CA GLU A 714 23.87 9.74 -6.87
C GLU A 714 23.81 8.87 -5.61
N PHE A 715 23.85 9.48 -4.43
CA PHE A 715 23.73 8.76 -3.16
C PHE A 715 22.37 8.09 -3.07
N LEU A 716 21.27 8.78 -3.40
CA LEU A 716 19.94 8.16 -3.50
C LEU A 716 19.92 6.94 -4.43
N ALA A 717 20.51 7.06 -5.62
CA ALA A 717 20.51 5.99 -6.61
C ALA A 717 21.33 4.77 -6.19
N LYS A 718 22.49 4.98 -5.54
CA LYS A 718 23.46 3.92 -5.22
C LYS A 718 23.33 3.39 -3.79
N TRP A 719 22.92 4.22 -2.84
CA TRP A 719 22.74 3.84 -1.44
C TRP A 719 21.33 3.30 -1.19
N GLU A 720 20.30 4.08 -1.51
CA GLU A 720 18.90 3.68 -1.27
C GLU A 720 18.34 2.79 -2.39
N GLY A 721 18.94 2.84 -3.58
CA GLY A 721 18.50 2.04 -4.73
C GLY A 721 17.18 2.50 -5.36
N VAL A 722 16.68 3.69 -4.98
CA VAL A 722 15.40 4.27 -5.44
C VAL A 722 15.60 5.62 -6.14
N PRO A 723 16.25 5.64 -7.31
CA PRO A 723 16.58 6.87 -8.02
C PRO A 723 15.35 7.69 -8.36
N GLY A 724 15.45 9.01 -8.15
CA GLY A 724 14.38 9.98 -8.40
C GLY A 724 13.32 10.08 -7.30
N ASN A 725 13.26 9.13 -6.35
CA ASN A 725 12.27 9.17 -5.28
C ASN A 725 12.51 10.36 -4.33
N LYS A 726 11.51 11.25 -4.24
CA LYS A 726 11.55 12.48 -3.42
C LYS A 726 12.83 13.31 -3.62
N LEU A 727 13.44 13.23 -4.82
CA LEU A 727 14.77 13.79 -5.06
C LEU A 727 14.84 15.29 -4.77
N ALA A 728 13.85 16.05 -5.21
CA ALA A 728 13.79 17.50 -4.95
C ALA A 728 13.75 17.83 -3.44
N GLN A 729 13.04 17.03 -2.64
CA GLN A 729 12.98 17.20 -1.19
C GLN A 729 14.33 16.86 -0.54
N ARG A 730 14.96 15.75 -0.94
CA ARG A 730 16.28 15.34 -0.45
C ARG A 730 17.34 16.39 -0.77
N GLN A 731 17.30 16.95 -1.99
CA GLN A 731 18.16 18.04 -2.43
C GLN A 731 17.93 19.33 -1.64
N ALA A 732 16.67 19.65 -1.32
CA ALA A 732 16.34 20.79 -0.46
C ALA A 732 16.91 20.62 0.97
N ILE A 733 16.75 19.43 1.57
CA ILE A 733 17.32 19.10 2.88
C ILE A 733 18.85 19.14 2.82
N ALA A 734 19.48 18.63 1.75
CA ALA A 734 20.93 18.67 1.58
C ALA A 734 21.45 20.12 1.53
N LYS A 735 20.78 21.00 0.79
CA LYS A 735 21.12 22.44 0.76
C LYS A 735 20.96 23.09 2.14
N GLN A 736 19.92 22.70 2.88
CA GLN A 736 19.71 23.18 4.24
C GLN A 736 20.80 22.66 5.21
N ALA A 737 21.28 21.44 5.03
CA ALA A 737 22.34 20.83 5.82
C ALA A 737 23.67 21.59 5.73
N LEU A 738 24.00 22.13 4.56
CA LEU A 738 25.17 23.00 4.40
C LEU A 738 25.12 24.23 5.30
N MET A 739 23.91 24.75 5.58
CA MET A 739 23.72 25.84 6.54
C MET A 739 23.83 25.33 7.98
N TRP A 740 23.29 24.14 8.28
CA TRP A 740 23.37 23.52 9.61
C TRP A 740 24.81 23.21 10.04
N PHE A 741 25.69 22.77 9.11
CA PHE A 741 27.08 22.43 9.43
C PHE A 741 27.92 23.62 9.89
N LYS A 742 27.56 24.82 9.44
CA LYS A 742 28.25 26.07 9.79
C LYS A 742 27.74 26.70 11.08
N GLN A 743 26.73 26.10 11.70
CA GLN A 743 26.30 26.48 13.04
C GLN A 743 27.32 25.93 14.06
N PRO A 744 27.78 26.74 15.02
CA PRO A 744 28.68 26.25 16.07
C PRO A 744 28.04 25.06 16.77
N THR A 745 28.84 24.01 16.98
CA THR A 745 28.44 22.75 17.62
C THR A 745 27.80 23.01 18.96
N HIS A 746 26.48 22.86 19.03
CA HIS A 746 25.77 22.74 20.28
C HIS A 746 25.03 21.41 20.22
N SER A 747 25.57 20.44 20.98
CA SER A 747 24.92 19.18 21.29
C SER A 747 23.45 19.41 21.61
N GLY A 748 22.55 18.71 20.94
CA GLY A 748 21.11 18.77 21.16
C GLY A 748 20.70 18.34 22.57
N GLY A 749 20.83 19.27 23.51
CA GLY A 749 20.13 19.31 24.78
C GLY A 749 19.10 20.44 24.74
N ALA A 750 17.97 20.25 25.41
CA ALA A 750 16.91 21.25 25.50
C ALA A 750 17.48 22.63 25.89
N SER A 751 17.21 23.65 25.08
CA SER A 751 17.57 25.05 25.35
C SER A 751 16.85 25.62 26.55
N THR A 752 15.66 25.12 26.83
CA THR A 752 14.89 25.40 28.03
C THR A 752 15.24 24.36 29.08
N LEU A 753 15.96 24.79 30.11
CA LEU A 753 16.39 23.95 31.23
C LEU A 753 15.28 23.74 32.24
N GLN A 754 14.44 24.77 32.43
CA GLN A 754 13.29 24.74 33.33
C GLN A 754 12.21 25.71 32.81
N SER A 755 10.94 25.35 32.96
CA SER A 755 9.81 26.21 32.61
C SER A 755 8.68 26.07 33.64
N SER A 756 7.91 27.15 33.84
CA SER A 756 6.83 27.18 34.82
C SER A 756 5.85 28.32 34.53
N TRP A 757 4.57 28.06 34.79
CA TRP A 757 3.50 29.08 34.80
C TRP A 757 3.42 29.87 36.11
N ASN A 758 4.15 29.41 37.14
CA ASN A 758 4.33 30.08 38.41
C ASN A 758 5.74 30.67 38.49
N PHE A 759 5.87 31.80 39.17
CA PHE A 759 7.18 32.40 39.42
C PHE A 759 8.12 31.42 40.14
N PRO A 760 9.34 31.18 39.62
CA PRO A 760 10.30 30.29 40.29
C PRO A 760 10.87 30.98 41.55
N LYS A 761 10.54 30.44 42.72
CA LYS A 761 10.81 31.08 44.03
C LYS A 761 12.31 31.33 44.28
N GLU A 762 13.19 30.54 43.68
CA GLU A 762 14.64 30.66 43.74
C GLU A 762 15.17 31.97 43.13
N TYR A 763 14.37 32.67 42.32
CA TYR A 763 14.69 33.99 41.79
C TYR A 763 14.08 35.14 42.60
N ALA A 764 13.39 34.87 43.71
CA ALA A 764 12.66 35.89 44.46
C ALA A 764 13.57 37.02 44.98
N SER A 765 14.79 36.69 45.39
CA SER A 765 15.79 37.66 45.84
C SER A 765 16.65 38.25 44.70
N LYS A 766 16.48 37.74 43.47
CA LYS A 766 17.36 38.07 42.32
C LYS A 766 16.76 39.10 41.37
N LEU A 767 15.43 39.33 41.42
CA LEU A 767 14.74 40.29 40.56
C LEU A 767 14.50 41.62 41.26
N LYS A 768 14.77 42.71 40.55
CA LYS A 768 14.51 44.09 41.03
C LYS A 768 13.05 44.51 40.87
N SER A 769 12.36 43.94 39.87
CA SER A 769 10.95 44.19 39.59
C SER A 769 10.33 42.95 38.98
N TYR A 770 9.02 42.78 39.17
CA TYR A 770 8.24 41.67 38.64
C TYR A 770 7.27 42.17 37.57
N PRO A 771 7.02 41.40 36.50
CA PRO A 771 5.89 41.64 35.63
C PRO A 771 4.60 41.59 36.44
N SER A 772 3.78 42.64 36.37
CA SER A 772 2.46 42.61 37.00
C SER A 772 1.45 41.85 36.13
N ALA A 773 0.31 41.46 36.70
CA ALA A 773 -0.78 40.85 35.92
C ALA A 773 -1.29 41.75 34.78
N ALA A 774 -0.99 43.06 34.81
CA ALA A 774 -1.31 43.99 33.74
C ALA A 774 -0.66 43.60 32.40
N THR A 775 0.56 43.04 32.44
CA THR A 775 1.35 42.70 31.25
C THR A 775 0.65 41.73 30.30
N VAL A 776 -0.26 40.91 30.81
CA VAL A 776 -1.05 39.94 30.03
C VAL A 776 -2.54 40.30 29.91
N SER A 777 -3.02 41.33 30.61
CA SER A 777 -4.47 41.61 30.74
C SER A 777 -4.93 42.99 30.27
N ARG A 778 -4.04 43.97 30.08
CA ARG A 778 -4.41 45.33 29.66
C ARG A 778 -3.34 45.98 28.77
N SER A 779 -3.74 46.95 27.95
CA SER A 779 -2.80 47.77 27.17
C SER A 779 -2.07 48.73 28.11
N LEU A 780 -0.74 48.75 28.07
CA LEU A 780 0.08 49.74 28.78
C LEU A 780 0.72 50.68 27.77
N ASN A 781 0.80 51.97 28.11
CA ASN A 781 1.57 53.00 27.40
C ASN A 781 1.42 53.02 25.87
N GLY A 782 0.23 52.73 25.34
CA GLY A 782 -0.04 52.78 23.90
C GLY A 782 0.41 51.54 23.12
N ASN A 783 0.46 50.37 23.75
CA ASN A 783 0.73 49.08 23.10
C ASN A 783 -0.27 48.79 21.97
N THR A 784 0.24 48.61 20.75
CA THR A 784 -0.58 48.33 19.55
C THR A 784 -0.60 46.86 19.14
N TYR A 785 0.12 45.98 19.84
CA TYR A 785 0.12 44.56 19.51
C TYR A 785 -1.22 43.89 19.88
N PRO A 786 -1.57 42.73 19.29
CA PRO A 786 -2.76 42.01 19.71
C PRO A 786 -2.61 41.46 21.14
N ILE A 787 -3.65 41.65 21.97
CA ILE A 787 -3.67 41.18 23.36
C ILE A 787 -3.30 39.69 23.42
N GLY A 788 -2.42 39.36 24.36
CA GLY A 788 -2.04 37.98 24.65
C GLY A 788 -1.00 37.36 23.73
N GLN A 789 -0.43 38.14 22.79
CA GLN A 789 0.74 37.73 22.01
C GLN A 789 2.05 37.91 22.80
N CYS A 790 3.12 37.21 22.39
CA CYS A 790 4.45 37.38 22.99
C CYS A 790 4.97 38.82 22.83
N THR A 791 4.72 39.44 21.67
CA THR A 791 5.05 40.84 21.38
C THR A 791 4.29 41.82 22.25
N TRP A 792 3.00 41.54 22.53
CA TRP A 792 2.20 42.32 23.47
C TRP A 792 2.78 42.29 24.87
N TYR A 793 3.11 41.10 25.36
CA TYR A 793 3.69 40.93 26.68
C TYR A 793 5.01 41.65 26.84
N VAL A 794 5.97 41.44 25.90
CA VAL A 794 7.30 42.06 26.01
C VAL A 794 7.20 43.59 25.91
N TYR A 795 6.31 44.13 25.07
CA TYR A 795 6.07 45.58 25.03
C TYR A 795 5.62 46.11 26.40
N ASN A 796 4.62 45.45 27.01
CA ASN A 796 4.12 45.82 28.32
C ASN A 796 5.19 45.66 29.41
N ARG A 797 6.01 44.61 29.34
CA ARG A 797 7.09 44.38 30.30
C ARG A 797 8.18 45.46 30.19
N LEU A 798 8.55 45.87 28.99
CA LEU A 798 9.47 47.00 28.78
C LEU A 798 8.90 48.28 29.39
N SER A 799 7.60 48.54 29.17
CA SER A 799 6.90 49.70 29.74
C SER A 799 6.92 49.70 31.27
N GLU A 800 6.65 48.56 31.91
CA GLU A 800 6.73 48.43 33.38
C GLU A 800 8.16 48.55 33.91
N ALA A 801 9.14 48.08 33.14
CA ALA A 801 10.55 48.16 33.50
C ALA A 801 11.15 49.57 33.28
N GLY A 802 10.36 50.53 32.78
CA GLY A 802 10.83 51.88 32.46
C GLY A 802 11.76 51.95 31.24
N ALA A 803 11.80 50.89 30.42
CA ALA A 803 12.59 50.86 29.19
C ALA A 803 11.77 51.39 28.00
N PRO A 804 12.40 51.94 26.94
CA PRO A 804 11.67 52.42 25.77
C PRO A 804 10.82 51.32 25.10
N ALA A 805 9.50 51.40 25.19
CA ALA A 805 8.61 50.45 24.54
C ALA A 805 8.22 50.94 23.14
N ILE A 806 8.57 50.18 22.09
CA ILE A 806 8.41 50.58 20.70
C ILE A 806 7.43 49.66 19.97
N ASN A 807 6.44 50.26 19.30
CA ASN A 807 5.47 49.53 18.47
C ASN A 807 6.02 49.22 17.07
N TRP A 808 5.34 48.34 16.33
CA TRP A 808 5.60 48.03 14.92
C TRP A 808 6.98 47.41 14.63
N LEU A 809 7.45 46.52 15.51
CA LEU A 809 8.72 45.78 15.38
C LEU A 809 8.57 44.42 14.67
N GLY A 810 7.40 44.13 14.10
CA GLY A 810 7.13 42.87 13.39
C GLY A 810 6.86 41.69 14.33
N ASN A 811 7.21 40.48 13.88
CA ASN A 811 7.00 39.25 14.65
C ASN A 811 8.09 39.09 15.73
N GLY A 812 7.92 38.12 16.64
CA GLY A 812 8.85 37.93 17.77
C GLY A 812 10.32 37.77 17.36
N GLN A 813 10.60 37.07 16.27
CA GLN A 813 11.97 36.94 15.73
C GLN A 813 12.56 38.24 15.17
N ASP A 814 11.72 39.20 14.79
CA ASP A 814 12.13 40.44 14.13
C ASP A 814 12.52 41.54 15.12
N TRP A 815 12.14 41.38 16.39
CA TRP A 815 12.23 42.42 17.41
C TRP A 815 13.65 42.92 17.64
N VAL A 816 14.63 42.02 17.85
CA VAL A 816 16.01 42.46 18.12
C VAL A 816 16.57 43.26 16.95
N ARG A 817 16.40 42.78 15.71
CA ARG A 817 16.85 43.50 14.51
C ARG A 817 16.22 44.91 14.43
N ASN A 818 14.92 45.01 14.66
CA ASN A 818 14.19 46.26 14.53
C ASN A 818 14.44 47.24 15.70
N LEU A 819 14.70 46.72 16.90
CA LEU A 819 15.12 47.53 18.04
C LEU A 819 16.53 48.09 17.83
N VAL A 820 17.44 47.26 17.31
CA VAL A 820 18.81 47.71 16.99
C VAL A 820 18.79 48.81 15.92
N ALA A 821 17.95 48.67 14.89
CA ALA A 821 17.72 49.72 13.90
C ALA A 821 17.17 51.03 14.50
N LYS A 822 16.65 50.99 15.73
CA LYS A 822 16.13 52.14 16.49
C LYS A 822 17.03 52.55 17.66
N GLY A 823 18.31 52.18 17.61
CA GLY A 823 19.34 52.64 18.55
C GLY A 823 19.56 51.73 19.77
N TRP A 824 18.98 50.54 19.81
CA TRP A 824 19.30 49.54 20.83
C TRP A 824 20.62 48.85 20.51
N THR A 825 21.30 48.35 21.54
CA THR A 825 22.60 47.67 21.35
C THR A 825 22.38 46.17 21.12
N PHE A 826 22.89 45.65 20.01
CA PHE A 826 22.86 44.20 19.72
C PHE A 826 23.79 43.43 20.65
N SER A 827 23.37 42.24 21.08
CA SER A 827 24.22 41.28 21.79
C SER A 827 23.88 39.85 21.38
N ASN A 828 24.91 39.00 21.35
CA ASN A 828 24.78 37.54 21.22
C ASN A 828 24.87 36.81 22.58
N LYS A 829 24.94 37.58 23.67
CA LYS A 829 24.92 37.10 25.06
C LYS A 829 23.70 37.68 25.79
N PRO A 830 23.06 36.91 26.68
CA PRO A 830 21.95 37.41 27.47
C PRO A 830 22.42 38.53 28.40
N VAL A 831 21.59 39.56 28.55
CA VAL A 831 21.81 40.68 29.47
C VAL A 831 20.50 40.95 30.19
N ALA A 832 20.53 41.09 31.51
CA ALA A 832 19.33 41.40 32.28
C ALA A 832 18.72 42.73 31.80
N GLY A 833 17.41 42.73 31.55
CA GLY A 833 16.67 43.85 30.98
C GLY A 833 16.64 43.90 29.45
N ALA A 834 17.34 43.00 28.75
CA ALA A 834 17.32 42.93 27.30
C ALA A 834 16.05 42.24 26.77
N VAL A 835 15.71 42.56 25.53
CA VAL A 835 14.76 41.79 24.73
C VAL A 835 15.51 40.61 24.11
N CYS A 836 14.93 39.41 24.20
CA CYS A 836 15.45 38.21 23.55
C CYS A 836 14.51 37.80 22.41
N SER A 837 15.00 37.85 21.16
CA SER A 837 14.31 37.28 20.01
C SER A 837 14.78 35.85 19.79
N THR A 838 13.83 34.92 19.75
CA THR A 838 14.01 33.53 19.33
C THR A 838 13.66 33.43 17.86
N ALA A 839 14.60 32.95 17.04
CA ALA A 839 14.35 32.72 15.62
C ALA A 839 13.24 31.68 15.41
N GLY A 840 12.42 31.89 14.38
CA GLY A 840 11.36 30.97 13.98
C GLY A 840 11.87 29.57 13.69
N GLY A 841 11.16 28.56 14.19
CA GLY A 841 11.50 27.15 14.01
C GLY A 841 12.43 26.58 15.09
N PHE A 842 12.84 27.40 16.06
CA PHE A 842 13.56 26.99 17.27
C PHE A 842 12.65 27.15 18.51
N ASP A 843 12.95 26.50 19.65
CA ASP A 843 12.13 26.51 20.88
C ASP A 843 10.62 26.35 20.69
N TYR A 844 10.20 25.43 19.82
CA TYR A 844 8.77 25.21 19.54
C TYR A 844 8.04 26.44 18.97
N THR A 845 8.78 27.45 18.49
CA THR A 845 8.22 28.64 17.85
C THR A 845 7.84 28.37 16.40
N MET A 846 6.76 28.99 15.92
CA MET A 846 6.35 28.87 14.52
C MET A 846 7.41 29.47 13.59
N PRO A 847 7.82 28.79 12.50
CA PRO A 847 8.88 29.26 11.59
C PRO A 847 8.67 30.67 11.04
N THR A 848 7.42 31.07 10.79
CA THR A 848 7.09 32.38 10.22
C THR A 848 7.15 33.52 11.25
N TYR A 849 7.00 33.22 12.55
CA TYR A 849 6.79 34.23 13.58
C TYR A 849 7.93 34.31 14.61
N GLY A 850 8.56 33.18 14.93
CA GLY A 850 9.47 33.10 16.08
C GLY A 850 8.80 33.46 17.39
N HIS A 851 9.61 33.94 18.34
CA HIS A 851 9.12 34.37 19.66
C HIS A 851 9.98 35.49 20.22
N VAL A 852 9.40 36.27 21.12
CA VAL A 852 10.13 37.31 21.84
C VAL A 852 9.83 37.18 23.33
N SER A 853 10.89 37.32 24.13
CA SER A 853 10.83 37.23 25.59
C SER A 853 11.65 38.36 26.22
N TYR A 854 11.40 38.64 27.51
CA TYR A 854 12.16 39.62 28.27
C TYR A 854 13.16 38.91 29.19
N VAL A 855 14.43 39.30 29.17
CA VAL A 855 15.46 38.71 30.03
C VAL A 855 15.38 39.33 31.42
N GLU A 856 14.92 38.55 32.39
CA GLU A 856 14.73 38.99 33.78
C GLU A 856 16.03 38.91 34.59
N HIS A 857 16.83 37.85 34.37
CA HIS A 857 18.08 37.63 35.09
C HIS A 857 19.07 36.80 34.27
N VAL A 858 20.37 36.99 34.47
CA VAL A 858 21.42 36.15 33.90
C VAL A 858 22.20 35.53 35.06
N ASN A 859 22.22 34.20 35.13
CA ASN A 859 22.93 33.46 36.16
C ASN A 859 24.45 33.47 35.90
N GLU A 860 25.24 33.16 36.93
CA GLU A 860 26.71 33.10 36.83
C GLU A 860 27.23 32.06 35.83
N ASP A 861 26.47 30.97 35.64
CA ASP A 861 26.79 29.90 34.70
C ASP A 861 26.46 30.23 33.22
N GLY A 862 25.93 31.44 32.96
CA GLY A 862 25.57 31.90 31.62
C GLY A 862 24.18 31.47 31.14
N THR A 863 23.42 30.73 31.94
CA THR A 863 21.98 30.53 31.72
C THR A 863 21.21 31.78 32.15
N PHE A 864 19.98 31.95 31.68
CA PHE A 864 19.22 33.18 31.93
C PHE A 864 17.73 32.90 32.12
N LEU A 865 17.12 33.63 33.05
CA LEU A 865 15.69 33.61 33.28
C LEU A 865 15.03 34.59 32.32
N VAL A 866 13.97 34.15 31.65
CA VAL A 866 13.06 35.00 30.89
C VAL A 866 11.65 34.98 31.47
N SER A 867 10.93 36.07 31.21
CA SER A 867 9.49 36.13 31.31
C SER A 867 8.88 36.35 29.92
N GLU A 868 7.77 35.68 29.64
CA GLU A 868 7.14 35.66 28.32
C GLU A 868 5.64 35.32 28.38
N CYS A 869 4.96 35.38 27.23
CA CYS A 869 3.54 35.01 27.09
C CYS A 869 3.28 34.43 25.69
N ASN A 870 2.12 33.79 25.48
CA ASN A 870 1.81 33.02 24.27
C ASN A 870 2.75 31.82 24.05
N VAL A 871 3.13 31.15 25.14
CA VAL A 871 3.83 29.87 25.09
C VAL A 871 2.78 28.76 25.03
N MET A 872 2.93 27.83 24.08
CA MET A 872 1.94 26.76 23.82
C MET A 872 0.50 27.25 23.59
N GLY A 873 0.31 28.50 23.16
CA GLY A 873 -1.01 29.08 22.91
C GLY A 873 -1.73 29.63 24.14
N ILE A 874 -1.07 29.67 25.31
CA ILE A 874 -1.64 30.28 26.52
C ILE A 874 -1.34 31.78 26.51
N GLN A 875 -2.39 32.58 26.37
CA GLN A 875 -2.30 34.02 26.06
C GLN A 875 -2.63 34.95 27.24
N ASN A 876 -3.07 34.39 28.37
CA ASN A 876 -3.61 35.13 29.51
C ASN A 876 -2.79 34.95 30.79
N GLN A 877 -1.60 34.35 30.71
CA GLN A 877 -0.75 34.07 31.85
C GLN A 877 0.72 34.31 31.51
N ILE A 878 1.48 34.74 32.52
CA ILE A 878 2.94 34.92 32.44
C ILE A 878 3.60 33.55 32.51
N HIS A 879 4.49 33.28 31.56
CA HIS A 879 5.35 32.12 31.53
C HIS A 879 6.77 32.50 31.96
N TRP A 880 7.41 31.62 32.72
CA TRP A 880 8.80 31.77 33.17
C TRP A 880 9.64 30.61 32.65
N ALA A 881 10.83 30.91 32.15
CA ALA A 881 11.75 29.87 31.67
C ALA A 881 13.21 30.21 31.96
N VAL A 882 13.99 29.22 32.41
CA VAL A 882 15.45 29.29 32.47
C VAL A 882 16.00 28.68 31.18
N LYS A 883 16.73 29.50 30.42
CA LYS A 883 17.24 29.16 29.10
C LYS A 883 18.77 29.13 29.12
N LEU A 884 19.35 28.17 28.39
CA LEU A 884 20.77 28.17 28.06
C LEU A 884 20.97 29.00 26.79
N ASN A 885 21.98 29.86 26.72
CA ASN A 885 22.20 30.68 25.53
C ASN A 885 22.48 29.81 24.28
N GLN A 886 21.78 30.09 23.19
CA GLN A 886 21.84 29.36 21.93
C GLN A 886 22.02 30.32 20.76
N SER A 887 22.53 29.83 19.64
CA SER A 887 22.80 30.65 18.44
C SER A 887 21.56 31.25 17.78
N TYR A 888 20.37 30.73 18.09
CA TYR A 888 19.09 31.24 17.62
C TYR A 888 18.42 32.24 18.57
N TYR A 889 19.07 32.56 19.69
CA TYR A 889 18.74 33.75 20.47
C TYR A 889 19.57 34.92 20.02
N THR A 890 18.91 36.05 19.86
CA THR A 890 19.56 37.35 19.74
C THR A 890 19.03 38.25 20.83
N PHE A 891 19.82 39.24 21.23
CA PHE A 891 19.47 40.13 22.33
C PHE A 891 19.59 41.59 21.89
N ALA A 892 18.62 42.42 22.28
CA ALA A 892 18.68 43.87 22.14
C ALA A 892 18.66 44.50 23.53
N ILE A 893 19.71 45.24 23.84
CA ILE A 893 19.89 45.93 25.13
C ILE A 893 19.31 47.34 24.99
N PRO A 894 18.41 47.76 25.90
CA PRO A 894 17.86 49.12 25.87
C PRO A 894 18.97 50.17 26.05
N PRO A 895 18.85 51.34 25.38
CA PRO A 895 19.70 52.48 25.71
C PRO A 895 19.43 52.91 27.15
N LYS A 896 20.50 53.36 27.84
CA LYS A 896 20.42 53.85 29.23
C LYS A 896 19.84 55.25 29.30
#